data_AF-A0A353LXR6-F1
#
_entry.id   AF-A0A353LXR6-F1
#
_cell.length_a   1.000
_cell.length_b   1.000
_cell.length_c   1.000
_cell.angle_alpha   90.00
_cell.angle_beta   90.00
_cell.angle_gamma   90.00
#
_symmetry.space_group_name_H-M   'P 1'
#
loop_
_entity.id
_entity.type
_entity.pdbx_description
1 polymer ?
#
loop_
_entity_poly.entity_id
_entity_poly.type
_entity_poly.pdbx_seq_one_letter_code
_entity_poly.pdbx_strand_id
1 'polypeptide(L)'
;MVRGKDLILEAARGSVGSDAKALVVDLGGSNLTARAGEDIYISSPARSLNIDTIYAAGHVDLRTEHSILNSTNPNQNIRAESLNLVAGGGIGSVERFLKIGLDPTGRLTAQAGGDVYINSPVRRLNTGGITSGGNITLFGGDSVHVGSTAGGIYTLLGKVTIDARTSILSLDEDTEAGIRAQDIYLETQIGSIGAMANDLRIDIQGQGEFAADAPGGIYITEIEGDLNAGSVTSSEGGISLTALAGDVNLRTAVAQGDMTVDSRTGDVTLGTATTQGGNVGLAAEGHVTATTIAAQGSVDLEARTGDANLGSVSATTGSITITAHGDANVNTLHAAGGAISLTAGTGSVQLAAGTAYDDISVTAGQDVNVDTASSETGDIDVTAATGDITLGTAATQGGNVVLMAEGHVTATTIAAQGSVDVEARTGDIELGTVTAQTGSATVTAQNDVLVERVTSEQGDVNLTAVSGDVPLGIVHAQEGTARIVAGGSISGQSDETSITATSLDLRAVTGAIGQADSPLNIDSSNRNTGTVKSQGHLGVYLHEVDGDMHILDIQSETEDVAITADGSITGGHIKGEDITLSSIHGSIGEGDAYIAMEAGGRLNANAQGSIYLEQRGGDLISDHILAAEGSIGLRVPDGQTQIAQLSAGDGVTVSGLENLWVGQAAAGTDLDLAVSGAGQFLEVDQADVGRSLSAHADNIRMPAVQHTGAQALLVAIGGGSKRMADTLILNINSPIGVIFTKLYAADMAIHADADELTLLDVLVGNKAIFSNRYHTVVADNVEKRLYDNVALQLLPKDRPFSLHLDKNREIWTTAYAINYNDYYIITNFDTINSFIRITTKLAEIMGDVPNSILVERRLSRFRDNQGLVGFSDEDDQDEEEQENLWGFIQIGSAI
;
A
#
# COMPACT_ATOMS: atom_id res chain seq x y z
N MET A 1 80.98 24.79 -53.72
CA MET A 1 80.65 25.78 -52.68
C MET A 1 80.57 27.15 -53.33
N VAL A 2 79.44 27.85 -53.19
CA VAL A 2 79.25 29.23 -53.65
C VAL A 2 79.28 30.14 -52.43
N ARG A 3 80.09 31.21 -52.47
CA ARG A 3 80.18 32.22 -51.39
C ARG A 3 79.69 33.55 -51.93
N GLY A 4 78.79 34.21 -51.20
CA GLY A 4 78.26 35.50 -51.61
C GLY A 4 77.46 36.16 -50.49
N LYS A 5 77.34 37.49 -50.56
CA LYS A 5 76.37 38.26 -49.78
C LYS A 5 75.14 38.46 -50.66
N ASP A 6 73.94 38.21 -50.13
CA ASP A 6 72.65 38.31 -50.82
C ASP A 6 72.65 37.49 -52.13
N LEU A 7 72.77 36.18 -51.97
CA LEU A 7 72.97 35.24 -53.07
C LEU A 7 71.68 35.03 -53.87
N ILE A 8 71.74 35.24 -55.18
CA ILE A 8 70.66 34.91 -56.13
C ILE A 8 71.10 33.73 -57.00
N LEU A 9 70.29 32.67 -57.03
CA LEU A 9 70.49 31.48 -57.85
C LEU A 9 69.31 31.32 -58.81
N GLU A 10 69.57 31.07 -60.09
CA GLU A 10 68.51 30.92 -61.09
C GLU A 10 68.82 29.84 -62.12
N ALA A 11 67.87 28.91 -62.28
CA ALA A 11 67.88 27.85 -63.28
C ALA A 11 66.54 27.84 -64.03
N ALA A 12 66.46 28.58 -65.14
CA ALA A 12 65.18 28.89 -65.79
C ALA A 12 64.34 27.68 -66.25
N ARG A 13 64.96 26.52 -66.55
CA ARG A 13 64.27 25.31 -67.03
C ARG A 13 64.69 24.01 -66.34
N GLY A 14 65.56 24.08 -65.34
CA GLY A 14 66.10 22.89 -64.69
C GLY A 14 66.35 23.15 -63.21
N SER A 15 67.01 22.20 -62.55
CA SER A 15 67.23 22.25 -61.09
C SER A 15 68.43 23.10 -60.66
N VAL A 16 68.34 23.65 -59.45
CA VAL A 16 69.51 24.20 -58.72
C VAL A 16 70.04 23.10 -57.80
N GLY A 17 71.11 22.43 -58.21
CA GLY A 17 71.59 21.22 -57.51
C GLY A 17 70.80 19.97 -57.88
N SER A 18 71.04 18.87 -57.17
CA SER A 18 70.35 17.59 -57.34
C SER A 18 70.33 16.82 -56.01
N ASP A 19 69.46 15.84 -55.86
CA ASP A 19 69.38 14.96 -54.66
C ASP A 19 70.73 14.31 -54.33
N ALA A 20 71.42 13.78 -55.33
CA ALA A 20 72.75 13.17 -55.15
C ALA A 20 73.85 14.20 -54.79
N LYS A 21 73.64 15.48 -55.10
CA LYS A 21 74.63 16.55 -54.90
C LYS A 21 73.98 17.91 -54.78
N ALA A 22 73.64 18.28 -53.55
CA ALA A 22 73.15 19.62 -53.22
C ALA A 22 74.19 20.71 -53.50
N LEU A 23 73.71 21.89 -53.88
CA LEU A 23 74.56 23.06 -54.04
C LEU A 23 74.95 23.61 -52.66
N VAL A 24 76.22 23.47 -52.30
CA VAL A 24 76.74 24.02 -51.05
C VAL A 24 76.90 25.54 -51.15
N VAL A 25 76.30 26.31 -50.25
CA VAL A 25 76.36 27.77 -50.16
C VAL A 25 76.94 28.23 -48.82
N ASP A 26 77.47 29.45 -48.78
CA ASP A 26 77.79 30.19 -47.56
C ASP A 26 77.43 31.66 -47.77
N LEU A 27 76.41 32.09 -47.03
CA LEU A 27 75.77 33.41 -47.17
C LEU A 27 76.41 34.48 -46.29
N GLY A 28 77.33 34.12 -45.39
CA GLY A 28 77.89 35.07 -44.41
C GLY A 28 76.85 35.77 -43.52
N GLY A 29 75.64 35.21 -43.41
CA GLY A 29 74.49 35.83 -42.70
C GLY A 29 73.57 36.69 -43.57
N SER A 30 73.84 36.82 -44.86
CA SER A 30 72.99 37.55 -45.82
C SER A 30 71.88 36.67 -46.42
N ASN A 31 71.04 37.25 -47.29
CA ASN A 31 69.83 36.61 -47.79
C ASN A 31 70.10 35.60 -48.92
N LEU A 32 69.19 34.64 -49.08
CA LEU A 32 69.15 33.70 -50.21
C LEU A 32 67.86 33.91 -51.02
N THR A 33 68.02 34.13 -52.32
CA THR A 33 66.97 34.00 -53.32
C THR A 33 67.32 32.88 -54.30
N ALA A 34 66.40 31.95 -54.57
CA ALA A 34 66.62 30.87 -55.54
C ALA A 34 65.39 30.61 -56.42
N ARG A 35 65.58 30.38 -57.72
CA ARG A 35 64.50 30.09 -58.67
C ARG A 35 64.89 28.94 -59.60
N ALA A 36 64.06 27.91 -59.71
CA ALA A 36 64.26 26.77 -60.59
C ALA A 36 62.99 26.41 -61.37
N GLY A 37 63.17 25.93 -62.59
CA GLY A 37 62.08 25.37 -63.41
C GLY A 37 61.71 23.92 -63.04
N GLU A 38 62.57 23.25 -62.28
CA GLU A 38 62.37 21.90 -61.73
C GLU A 38 62.58 21.96 -60.20
N ASP A 39 63.65 21.35 -59.67
CA ASP A 39 63.90 21.19 -58.23
C ASP A 39 64.99 22.13 -57.69
N ILE A 40 65.07 22.29 -56.37
CA ILE A 40 66.15 23.01 -55.69
C ILE A 40 66.71 22.15 -54.57
N TYR A 41 68.02 21.93 -54.57
CA TYR A 41 68.77 21.22 -53.53
C TYR A 41 69.92 22.11 -53.05
N ILE A 42 69.80 22.68 -51.85
CA ILE A 42 70.78 23.62 -51.27
C ILE A 42 71.23 23.16 -49.88
N SER A 43 72.54 23.26 -49.63
CA SER A 43 73.13 22.96 -48.32
C SER A 43 74.00 24.11 -47.81
N SER A 44 73.85 24.51 -46.55
CA SER A 44 74.70 25.48 -45.86
C SER A 44 75.16 24.89 -44.51
N PRO A 45 76.17 24.01 -44.51
CA PRO A 45 76.61 23.35 -43.28
C PRO A 45 77.18 24.38 -42.28
N ALA A 46 77.89 25.40 -42.76
CA ALA A 46 78.64 26.31 -41.89
C ALA A 46 77.80 27.37 -41.17
N ARG A 47 76.57 27.67 -41.63
CA ARG A 47 75.74 28.80 -41.15
C ARG A 47 74.26 28.61 -41.45
N SER A 48 73.43 29.38 -40.77
CA SER A 48 71.98 29.48 -41.04
C SER A 48 71.66 29.88 -42.48
N LEU A 49 70.56 29.34 -43.00
CA LEU A 49 69.96 29.73 -44.27
C LEU A 49 68.94 30.84 -44.04
N ASN A 50 69.30 32.08 -44.37
CA ASN A 50 68.42 33.25 -44.28
C ASN A 50 67.64 33.40 -45.59
N ILE A 51 66.42 32.87 -45.62
CA ILE A 51 65.58 32.81 -46.82
C ILE A 51 64.90 34.16 -47.06
N ASP A 52 65.13 34.72 -48.25
CA ASP A 52 64.29 35.76 -48.81
C ASP A 52 63.15 35.09 -49.58
N THR A 53 63.40 34.67 -50.83
CA THR A 53 62.40 33.96 -51.65
C THR A 53 62.99 32.76 -52.40
N ILE A 54 62.29 31.63 -52.38
CA ILE A 54 62.62 30.41 -53.12
C ILE A 54 61.40 29.98 -53.93
N TYR A 55 61.60 29.72 -55.22
CA TYR A 55 60.58 29.19 -56.12
C TYR A 55 61.11 27.99 -56.90
N ALA A 56 60.41 26.87 -56.83
CA ALA A 56 60.62 25.69 -57.66
C ALA A 56 59.27 25.23 -58.22
N ALA A 57 59.27 24.66 -59.43
CA ALA A 57 58.07 23.98 -59.94
C ALA A 57 57.89 22.60 -59.29
N GLY A 58 59.00 21.94 -58.94
CA GLY A 58 59.05 20.64 -58.27
C GLY A 58 59.44 20.75 -56.80
N HIS A 59 60.36 19.89 -56.35
CA HIS A 59 60.77 19.75 -54.96
C HIS A 59 61.80 20.80 -54.52
N VAL A 60 61.71 21.23 -53.25
CA VAL A 60 62.76 22.03 -52.60
C VAL A 60 63.32 21.26 -51.40
N ASP A 61 64.63 21.09 -51.36
CA ASP A 61 65.39 20.48 -50.28
C ASP A 61 66.44 21.46 -49.73
N LEU A 62 66.31 21.83 -48.46
CA LEU A 62 67.21 22.76 -47.77
C LEU A 62 67.84 22.09 -46.55
N ARG A 63 69.18 22.09 -46.47
CA ARG A 63 69.93 21.50 -45.35
C ARG A 63 70.93 22.45 -44.70
N THR A 64 70.97 22.53 -43.38
CA THR A 64 71.99 23.27 -42.60
C THR A 64 72.20 22.65 -41.22
N GLU A 65 73.40 22.76 -40.65
CA GLU A 65 73.66 22.39 -39.25
C GLU A 65 73.16 23.46 -38.26
N HIS A 66 72.65 24.59 -38.76
CA HIS A 66 72.16 25.73 -37.99
C HIS A 66 70.66 25.94 -38.26
N SER A 67 70.16 27.18 -38.35
CA SER A 67 68.74 27.46 -38.53
C SER A 67 68.35 27.81 -39.98
N ILE A 68 67.10 27.56 -40.36
CA ILE A 68 66.49 28.07 -41.60
C ILE A 68 65.53 29.19 -41.24
N LEU A 69 65.80 30.43 -41.64
CA LEU A 69 65.15 31.63 -41.08
C LEU A 69 64.46 32.47 -42.16
N ASN A 70 63.36 33.13 -41.81
CA ASN A 70 62.71 34.14 -42.65
C ASN A 70 63.36 35.52 -42.45
N SER A 71 64.18 35.96 -43.41
CA SER A 71 65.01 37.15 -43.26
C SER A 71 64.35 38.45 -43.72
N THR A 72 63.47 38.42 -44.73
CA THR A 72 62.92 39.63 -45.40
C THR A 72 61.40 39.81 -45.29
N ASN A 73 60.68 38.88 -44.63
CA ASN A 73 59.22 38.91 -44.43
C ASN A 73 58.41 39.10 -45.73
N PRO A 74 58.67 38.32 -46.78
CA PRO A 74 57.83 38.34 -47.98
C PRO A 74 56.43 37.82 -47.66
N ASN A 75 55.52 37.90 -48.64
CA ASN A 75 54.21 37.22 -48.55
C ASN A 75 54.38 35.70 -48.46
N GLN A 76 55.45 35.16 -49.07
CA GLN A 76 55.79 33.75 -49.07
C GLN A 76 57.31 33.60 -49.28
N ASN A 77 57.98 32.87 -48.39
CA ASN A 77 59.41 32.59 -48.50
C ASN A 77 59.67 31.46 -49.48
N ILE A 78 58.87 30.40 -49.48
CA ILE A 78 59.10 29.21 -50.32
C ILE A 78 57.81 28.83 -51.05
N ARG A 79 57.89 28.67 -52.38
CA ARG A 79 56.84 28.10 -53.23
C ARG A 79 57.42 26.91 -54.00
N ALA A 80 56.82 25.75 -53.83
CA ALA A 80 57.29 24.49 -54.40
C ALA A 80 56.13 23.52 -54.63
N GLU A 81 56.35 22.40 -55.32
CA GLU A 81 55.45 21.25 -55.28
C GLU A 81 55.49 20.63 -53.88
N SER A 82 56.67 20.20 -53.41
CA SER A 82 56.92 19.62 -52.09
C SER A 82 58.17 20.22 -51.45
N LEU A 83 58.32 20.08 -50.13
CA LEU A 83 59.38 20.76 -49.37
C LEU A 83 59.98 19.87 -48.29
N ASN A 84 61.30 19.73 -48.30
CA ASN A 84 62.09 19.11 -47.24
C ASN A 84 63.03 20.13 -46.59
N LEU A 85 62.99 20.22 -45.27
CA LEU A 85 63.81 21.13 -44.47
C LEU A 85 64.60 20.34 -43.41
N VAL A 86 65.92 20.51 -43.36
CA VAL A 86 66.77 19.91 -42.31
C VAL A 86 67.66 21.00 -41.69
N ALA A 87 67.49 21.22 -40.39
CA ALA A 87 68.17 22.23 -39.60
C ALA A 87 68.72 21.61 -38.30
N GLY A 88 69.99 21.84 -37.97
CA GLY A 88 70.52 21.49 -36.64
C GLY A 88 70.04 22.46 -35.55
N GLY A 89 69.60 23.67 -35.92
CA GLY A 89 68.91 24.64 -35.08
C GLY A 89 67.40 24.64 -35.31
N GLY A 90 66.79 25.82 -35.33
CA GLY A 90 65.34 25.99 -35.57
C GLY A 90 64.97 26.25 -37.04
N ILE A 91 63.70 26.03 -37.37
CA ILE A 91 63.10 26.40 -38.65
C ILE A 91 62.10 27.53 -38.39
N GLY A 92 62.33 28.72 -38.95
CA GLY A 92 61.58 29.93 -38.60
C GLY A 92 61.89 30.42 -37.18
N SER A 93 61.12 31.41 -36.72
CA SER A 93 61.10 31.87 -35.32
C SER A 93 59.71 32.35 -34.92
N VAL A 94 59.46 32.45 -33.61
CA VAL A 94 58.20 32.97 -33.05
C VAL A 94 57.84 34.38 -33.56
N GLU A 95 58.83 35.21 -33.86
CA GLU A 95 58.62 36.54 -34.43
C GLU A 95 58.41 36.51 -35.94
N ARG A 96 59.00 35.52 -36.64
CA ARG A 96 59.06 35.45 -38.11
C ARG A 96 58.99 34.00 -38.57
N PHE A 97 57.76 33.52 -38.71
CA PHE A 97 57.45 32.22 -39.28
C PHE A 97 58.03 32.07 -40.68
N LEU A 98 58.53 30.89 -41.00
CA LEU A 98 58.90 30.57 -42.38
C LEU A 98 57.62 30.37 -43.20
N LYS A 99 57.36 31.28 -44.14
CA LYS A 99 56.14 31.26 -44.93
C LYS A 99 56.30 30.36 -46.16
N ILE A 100 55.47 29.35 -46.30
CA ILE A 100 55.56 28.37 -47.39
C ILE A 100 54.27 28.35 -48.22
N GLY A 101 54.29 27.70 -49.37
CA GLY A 101 53.07 27.26 -50.02
C GLY A 101 53.38 26.18 -51.02
N LEU A 102 52.75 25.04 -50.80
CA LEU A 102 52.98 23.83 -51.56
C LEU A 102 51.86 23.63 -52.57
N ASP A 103 52.05 22.71 -53.51
CA ASP A 103 50.92 22.25 -54.32
C ASP A 103 50.01 21.32 -53.53
N PRO A 104 48.73 21.17 -53.89
CA PRO A 104 47.75 20.45 -53.09
C PRO A 104 48.08 18.98 -52.79
N THR A 105 48.95 18.35 -53.59
CA THR A 105 49.47 16.98 -53.40
C THR A 105 50.82 16.94 -52.70
N GLY A 106 51.49 18.09 -52.57
CA GLY A 106 52.79 18.22 -51.96
C GLY A 106 52.73 18.05 -50.45
N ARG A 107 53.79 17.45 -49.88
CA ARG A 107 53.98 17.32 -48.44
C ARG A 107 55.16 18.16 -47.95
N LEU A 108 55.04 18.64 -46.72
CA LEU A 108 56.13 19.23 -45.95
C LEU A 108 56.79 18.15 -45.08
N THR A 109 58.10 17.96 -45.22
CA THR A 109 58.93 17.26 -44.24
C THR A 109 59.92 18.23 -43.60
N ALA A 110 60.10 18.15 -42.29
CA ALA A 110 60.96 19.05 -41.55
C ALA A 110 61.66 18.36 -40.37
N GLN A 111 62.95 18.60 -40.22
CA GLN A 111 63.74 18.14 -39.08
C GLN A 111 64.50 19.32 -38.49
N ALA A 112 64.28 19.63 -37.22
CA ALA A 112 64.92 20.70 -36.49
C ALA A 112 65.50 20.21 -35.15
N GLY A 113 66.69 20.67 -34.78
CA GLY A 113 67.23 20.46 -33.43
C GLY A 113 66.64 21.41 -32.37
N GLY A 114 66.07 22.54 -32.81
CA GLY A 114 65.26 23.45 -31.98
C GLY A 114 63.84 23.57 -32.53
N ASP A 115 63.15 24.68 -32.24
CA ASP A 115 61.75 24.89 -32.62
C ASP A 115 61.48 24.94 -34.14
N VAL A 116 60.25 24.61 -34.52
CA VAL A 116 59.71 24.74 -35.88
C VAL A 116 58.53 25.73 -35.88
N TYR A 117 58.64 26.81 -36.65
CA TYR A 117 57.62 27.85 -36.84
C TYR A 117 57.35 28.03 -38.34
N ILE A 118 56.28 27.41 -38.83
CA ILE A 118 55.91 27.42 -40.27
C ILE A 118 54.52 28.02 -40.46
N ASN A 119 54.35 28.81 -41.51
CA ASN A 119 53.07 29.40 -41.90
C ASN A 119 52.80 29.11 -43.37
N SER A 120 51.67 28.48 -43.71
CA SER A 120 51.17 28.35 -45.08
C SER A 120 50.01 29.33 -45.29
N PRO A 121 50.26 30.61 -45.63
CA PRO A 121 49.28 31.69 -45.44
C PRO A 121 48.05 31.64 -46.35
N VAL A 122 48.04 30.80 -47.38
CA VAL A 122 46.96 30.79 -48.39
C VAL A 122 46.52 29.38 -48.77
N ARG A 123 47.43 28.42 -48.78
CA ARG A 123 47.19 27.07 -49.32
C ARG A 123 47.10 26.06 -48.20
N ARG A 124 46.37 24.98 -48.46
CA ARG A 124 46.40 23.77 -47.65
C ARG A 124 47.85 23.34 -47.39
N LEU A 125 48.12 22.94 -46.15
CA LEU A 125 49.38 22.35 -45.74
C LEU A 125 49.17 20.86 -45.49
N ASN A 126 49.74 19.99 -46.33
CA ASN A 126 49.84 18.58 -46.00
C ASN A 126 51.18 18.33 -45.32
N THR A 127 51.17 17.74 -44.13
CA THR A 127 52.39 17.35 -43.43
C THR A 127 52.78 15.92 -43.79
N GLY A 128 54.08 15.68 -43.95
CA GLY A 128 54.70 14.37 -43.74
C GLY A 128 55.38 14.38 -42.37
N GLY A 129 56.56 13.78 -42.28
CA GLY A 129 57.38 13.75 -41.07
C GLY A 129 57.90 15.14 -40.67
N ILE A 130 57.44 15.64 -39.52
CA ILE A 130 57.94 16.87 -38.89
C ILE A 130 58.47 16.52 -37.51
N THR A 131 59.78 16.63 -37.30
CA THR A 131 60.44 16.35 -36.01
C THR A 131 61.16 17.58 -35.48
N SER A 132 61.02 17.85 -34.18
CA SER A 132 61.65 18.98 -33.50
C SER A 132 62.27 18.56 -32.17
N GLY A 133 63.40 19.16 -31.81
CA GLY A 133 63.96 19.08 -30.44
C GLY A 133 63.29 20.04 -29.45
N GLY A 134 62.43 20.94 -29.94
CA GLY A 134 61.63 21.90 -29.16
C GLY A 134 60.17 21.89 -29.59
N ASN A 135 59.55 23.07 -29.63
CA ASN A 135 58.14 23.22 -29.99
C ASN A 135 57.93 23.17 -31.51
N ILE A 136 56.70 22.82 -31.92
CA ILE A 136 56.27 22.87 -33.33
C ILE A 136 55.02 23.75 -33.38
N THR A 137 55.07 24.82 -34.16
CA THR A 137 53.92 25.71 -34.41
C THR A 137 53.67 25.82 -35.91
N LEU A 138 52.48 25.41 -36.34
CA LEU A 138 52.04 25.44 -37.73
C LEU A 138 50.83 26.35 -37.86
N PHE A 139 50.90 27.31 -38.80
CA PHE A 139 49.76 28.11 -39.21
C PHE A 139 49.31 27.72 -40.62
N GLY A 140 48.03 27.41 -40.80
CA GLY A 140 47.40 27.15 -42.09
C GLY A 140 46.40 28.25 -42.44
N GLY A 141 46.61 28.95 -43.56
CA GLY A 141 45.63 29.90 -44.11
C GLY A 141 44.42 29.24 -44.78
N ASP A 142 44.46 27.91 -44.91
CA ASP A 142 43.39 26.99 -45.29
C ASP A 142 43.49 25.76 -44.33
N SER A 143 43.27 24.52 -44.80
CA SER A 143 43.33 23.34 -43.93
C SER A 143 44.78 22.89 -43.68
N VAL A 144 45.01 22.28 -42.52
CA VAL A 144 46.22 21.49 -42.25
C VAL A 144 45.81 20.02 -42.27
N HIS A 145 46.38 19.25 -43.19
CA HIS A 145 46.20 17.80 -43.23
C HIS A 145 47.42 17.12 -42.62
N VAL A 146 47.19 16.38 -41.54
CA VAL A 146 48.24 15.71 -40.76
C VAL A 146 48.44 14.30 -41.29
N GLY A 147 49.61 14.02 -41.88
CA GLY A 147 49.96 12.67 -42.36
C GLY A 147 50.62 11.82 -41.28
N SER A 148 49.98 10.71 -40.90
CA SER A 148 50.51 9.73 -39.94
C SER A 148 51.50 8.76 -40.59
N THR A 149 51.15 8.18 -41.75
CA THR A 149 51.94 7.15 -42.46
C THR A 149 53.33 7.62 -42.94
N ALA A 150 53.54 8.94 -43.00
CA ALA A 150 54.79 9.56 -43.42
C ALA A 150 55.63 10.10 -42.26
N GLY A 151 55.38 9.63 -41.03
CA GLY A 151 56.17 9.92 -39.84
C GLY A 151 55.54 10.92 -38.87
N GLY A 152 54.35 11.45 -39.17
CA GLY A 152 53.61 12.34 -38.27
C GLY A 152 54.31 13.65 -37.90
N ILE A 153 53.73 14.33 -36.93
CA ILE A 153 54.34 15.49 -36.25
C ILE A 153 54.79 15.00 -34.89
N TYR A 154 56.10 15.08 -34.59
CA TYR A 154 56.68 14.53 -33.38
C TYR A 154 57.65 15.50 -32.66
N THR A 155 57.46 15.64 -31.36
CA THR A 155 58.43 16.23 -30.44
C THR A 155 58.34 15.52 -29.08
N LEU A 156 59.47 15.15 -28.47
CA LEU A 156 59.46 14.30 -27.27
C LEU A 156 58.98 15.02 -26.01
N LEU A 157 59.40 16.29 -25.82
CA LEU A 157 59.09 17.11 -24.63
C LEU A 157 58.56 18.51 -25.03
N GLY A 158 58.20 18.68 -26.29
CA GLY A 158 57.73 19.96 -26.82
C GLY A 158 56.22 20.00 -26.94
N LYS A 159 55.71 21.22 -27.17
CA LYS A 159 54.32 21.48 -27.53
C LYS A 159 54.14 21.48 -29.04
N VAL A 160 53.08 20.83 -29.52
CA VAL A 160 52.56 21.00 -30.87
C VAL A 160 51.39 21.98 -30.83
N THR A 161 51.46 23.03 -31.65
CA THR A 161 50.41 24.03 -31.85
C THR A 161 50.06 24.08 -33.32
N ILE A 162 48.79 23.82 -33.66
CA ILE A 162 48.28 23.97 -35.03
C ILE A 162 47.10 24.93 -35.00
N ASP A 163 47.21 26.03 -35.72
CA ASP A 163 46.11 26.96 -35.99
C ASP A 163 45.84 26.94 -37.50
N ALA A 164 44.65 26.49 -37.87
CA ALA A 164 44.21 26.41 -39.26
C ALA A 164 42.96 27.26 -39.47
N ARG A 165 42.91 28.02 -40.57
CA ARG A 165 41.72 28.80 -40.89
C ARG A 165 40.49 27.91 -41.05
N THR A 166 40.61 26.80 -41.79
CA THR A 166 39.47 25.92 -42.09
C THR A 166 39.45 24.70 -41.19
N SER A 167 40.29 23.70 -41.42
CA SER A 167 40.20 22.45 -40.66
C SER A 167 41.57 21.82 -40.42
N ILE A 168 41.66 21.03 -39.36
CA ILE A 168 42.82 20.17 -39.07
C ILE A 168 42.32 18.74 -39.25
N LEU A 169 42.76 18.05 -40.30
CA LEU A 169 42.21 16.74 -40.69
C LEU A 169 43.32 15.70 -40.77
N SER A 170 42.99 14.42 -40.55
CA SER A 170 43.91 13.35 -40.91
C SER A 170 44.05 13.27 -42.43
N LEU A 171 45.28 13.17 -42.92
CA LEU A 171 45.58 13.01 -44.35
C LEU A 171 45.44 11.55 -44.80
N ASP A 172 45.72 10.62 -43.88
CA ASP A 172 45.76 9.19 -44.14
C ASP A 172 44.77 8.47 -43.19
N GLU A 173 44.14 7.37 -43.63
CA GLU A 173 43.36 6.49 -42.76
C GLU A 173 44.31 5.41 -42.21
N ASP A 174 44.79 5.57 -40.97
CA ASP A 174 45.77 4.66 -40.38
C ASP A 174 45.60 4.47 -38.87
N THR A 175 46.32 3.49 -38.33
CA THR A 175 46.39 3.13 -36.92
C THR A 175 47.34 3.99 -36.09
N GLU A 176 48.33 4.62 -36.71
CA GLU A 176 49.33 5.43 -36.02
C GLU A 176 48.85 6.85 -35.71
N ALA A 177 49.37 7.45 -34.63
CA ALA A 177 49.10 8.84 -34.30
C ALA A 177 49.72 9.79 -35.34
N GLY A 178 48.92 10.75 -35.79
CA GLY A 178 49.37 11.84 -36.65
C GLY A 178 50.17 12.89 -35.89
N ILE A 179 49.89 13.06 -34.60
CA ILE A 179 50.59 14.02 -33.72
C ILE A 179 51.04 13.29 -32.45
N ARG A 180 52.31 13.45 -32.11
CA ARG A 180 52.93 12.91 -30.89
C ARG A 180 53.69 14.01 -30.17
N ALA A 181 53.26 14.41 -28.99
CA ALA A 181 53.86 15.54 -28.25
C ALA A 181 53.54 15.48 -26.77
N GLN A 182 54.29 16.22 -25.95
CA GLN A 182 53.89 16.38 -24.55
C GLN A 182 52.57 17.16 -24.47
N ASP A 183 52.51 18.37 -25.03
CA ASP A 183 51.29 19.18 -25.09
C ASP A 183 50.80 19.33 -26.53
N ILE A 184 49.49 19.24 -26.74
CA ILE A 184 48.86 19.39 -28.05
C ILE A 184 47.76 20.44 -27.98
N TYR A 185 47.89 21.51 -28.76
CA TYR A 185 46.89 22.56 -28.90
C TYR A 185 46.47 22.72 -30.36
N LEU A 186 45.18 22.56 -30.62
CA LEU A 186 44.62 22.62 -31.97
C LEU A 186 43.51 23.68 -32.03
N GLU A 187 43.57 24.58 -33.00
CA GLU A 187 42.59 25.64 -33.16
C GLU A 187 42.17 25.78 -34.63
N THR A 188 40.88 26.05 -34.85
CA THR A 188 40.38 26.43 -36.17
C THR A 188 39.44 27.61 -36.14
N GLN A 189 39.37 28.38 -37.24
CA GLN A 189 38.54 29.59 -37.29
C GLN A 189 37.12 29.37 -37.81
N ILE A 190 36.88 28.38 -38.68
CA ILE A 190 35.55 28.13 -39.30
C ILE A 190 35.23 26.65 -39.61
N GLY A 191 36.05 25.67 -39.23
CA GLY A 191 35.81 24.27 -39.59
C GLY A 191 36.13 23.32 -38.44
N SER A 192 36.46 22.07 -38.76
CA SER A 192 36.58 20.98 -37.77
C SER A 192 38.02 20.61 -37.42
N ILE A 193 38.16 19.92 -36.29
CA ILE A 193 39.37 19.18 -35.92
C ILE A 193 39.01 17.70 -36.01
N GLY A 194 39.66 16.95 -36.90
CA GLY A 194 39.23 15.61 -37.30
C GLY A 194 37.88 15.61 -38.04
N ALA A 195 37.39 14.41 -38.32
CA ALA A 195 36.07 14.17 -38.90
C ALA A 195 35.44 12.91 -38.30
N MET A 196 34.10 12.83 -38.30
CA MET A 196 33.36 11.70 -37.72
C MET A 196 33.75 10.33 -38.30
N ALA A 197 34.04 10.27 -39.60
CA ALA A 197 34.45 9.04 -40.28
C ALA A 197 35.98 8.79 -40.23
N ASN A 198 36.76 9.80 -39.88
CA ASN A 198 38.22 9.75 -39.84
C ASN A 198 38.71 10.75 -38.80
N ASP A 199 38.78 10.26 -37.57
CA ASP A 199 39.25 11.00 -36.41
C ASP A 199 40.71 11.43 -36.56
N LEU A 200 41.09 12.51 -35.89
CA LEU A 200 42.51 12.86 -35.79
C LEU A 200 43.11 12.08 -34.62
N ARG A 201 44.06 11.20 -34.94
CA ARG A 201 44.76 10.39 -33.92
C ARG A 201 45.94 11.13 -33.34
N ILE A 202 46.00 11.16 -32.02
CA ILE A 202 47.06 11.83 -31.25
C ILE A 202 47.69 10.85 -30.27
N ASP A 203 48.82 11.26 -29.72
CA ASP A 203 49.59 10.55 -28.69
C ASP A 203 50.22 11.57 -27.75
N ILE A 204 49.58 11.75 -26.59
CA ILE A 204 50.02 12.65 -25.52
C ILE A 204 51.13 11.96 -24.71
N GLN A 205 52.32 12.54 -24.75
CA GLN A 205 53.50 11.99 -24.11
C GLN A 205 53.64 12.48 -22.66
N GLY A 206 53.92 11.56 -21.75
CA GLY A 206 54.25 11.87 -20.36
C GLY A 206 53.04 12.32 -19.52
N GLN A 207 52.99 13.61 -19.17
CA GLN A 207 51.95 14.20 -18.30
C GLN A 207 51.39 15.50 -18.91
N GLY A 208 51.50 15.65 -20.24
CA GLY A 208 51.04 16.87 -20.89
C GLY A 208 49.54 16.87 -21.19
N GLU A 209 49.07 17.98 -21.74
CA GLU A 209 47.63 18.28 -21.88
C GLU A 209 47.24 18.48 -23.34
N PHE A 210 46.03 18.03 -23.67
CA PHE A 210 45.34 18.32 -24.92
C PHE A 210 44.32 19.45 -24.74
N ALA A 211 44.26 20.35 -25.72
CA ALA A 211 43.22 21.37 -25.80
C ALA A 211 42.85 21.64 -27.27
N ALA A 212 41.56 21.89 -27.50
CA ALA A 212 41.03 22.14 -28.83
C ALA A 212 39.90 23.16 -28.86
N ASP A 213 39.92 24.04 -29.87
CA ASP A 213 38.86 25.02 -30.14
C ASP A 213 38.53 25.03 -31.64
N ALA A 214 37.27 24.79 -31.98
CA ALA A 214 36.80 24.77 -33.35
C ALA A 214 35.32 25.20 -33.43
N PRO A 215 34.90 25.91 -34.49
CA PRO A 215 33.47 26.05 -34.76
C PRO A 215 32.84 24.73 -35.15
N GLY A 216 33.45 23.99 -36.08
CA GLY A 216 33.00 22.66 -36.47
C GLY A 216 33.26 21.60 -35.41
N GLY A 217 32.94 20.34 -35.73
CA GLY A 217 33.11 19.24 -34.79
C GLY A 217 34.58 18.96 -34.43
N ILE A 218 34.79 18.35 -33.27
CA ILE A 218 36.10 17.90 -32.78
C ILE A 218 36.04 16.39 -32.62
N TYR A 219 36.88 15.66 -33.36
CA TYR A 219 36.95 14.19 -33.39
C TYR A 219 38.39 13.75 -33.15
N ILE A 220 38.67 13.25 -31.95
CA ILE A 220 40.02 12.94 -31.48
C ILE A 220 40.06 11.53 -30.88
N THR A 221 41.10 10.79 -31.25
CA THR A 221 41.42 9.51 -30.61
C THR A 221 42.84 9.54 -30.09
N GLU A 222 42.99 9.37 -28.79
CA GLU A 222 44.25 9.06 -28.12
C GLU A 222 44.53 7.57 -28.27
N ILE A 223 45.69 7.22 -28.82
CA ILE A 223 46.03 5.84 -29.17
C ILE A 223 46.75 5.10 -28.04
N GLU A 224 47.42 5.81 -27.13
CA GLU A 224 48.21 5.22 -26.06
C GLU A 224 48.20 6.10 -24.79
N GLY A 225 47.82 5.51 -23.66
CA GLY A 225 47.77 6.24 -22.38
C GLY A 225 46.62 7.24 -22.29
N ASP A 226 46.66 8.07 -21.27
CA ASP A 226 45.49 8.86 -20.88
C ASP A 226 45.28 10.10 -21.77
N LEU A 227 44.02 10.31 -22.18
CA LEU A 227 43.58 11.56 -22.81
C LEU A 227 43.35 12.62 -21.72
N ASN A 228 44.41 13.34 -21.36
CA ASN A 228 44.35 14.46 -20.42
C ASN A 228 43.97 15.76 -21.15
N ALA A 229 42.71 16.14 -21.10
CA ALA A 229 42.17 17.28 -21.84
C ALA A 229 41.72 18.42 -20.91
N GLY A 230 42.23 19.62 -21.18
CA GLY A 230 41.90 20.82 -20.41
C GLY A 230 40.58 21.45 -20.77
N SER A 231 40.51 21.97 -22.00
CA SER A 231 39.34 22.62 -22.55
C SER A 231 39.16 22.17 -23.99
N VAL A 232 37.97 21.65 -24.30
CA VAL A 232 37.58 21.25 -25.65
C VAL A 232 36.28 21.96 -26.00
N THR A 233 36.29 22.84 -27.00
CA THR A 233 35.13 23.66 -27.35
C THR A 233 34.78 23.52 -28.82
N SER A 234 33.55 23.08 -29.11
CA SER A 234 32.94 23.10 -30.44
C SER A 234 31.77 24.10 -30.46
N SER A 235 31.94 25.25 -31.10
CA SER A 235 30.95 26.35 -31.02
C SER A 235 29.79 26.27 -32.01
N GLU A 236 29.80 25.31 -32.95
CA GLU A 236 28.71 24.99 -33.89
C GLU A 236 28.52 23.46 -34.08
N GLY A 237 29.50 22.62 -33.74
CA GLY A 237 29.49 21.18 -33.95
C GLY A 237 29.45 20.34 -32.66
N GLY A 238 29.70 19.04 -32.82
CA GLY A 238 29.80 18.07 -31.74
C GLY A 238 31.24 17.78 -31.30
N ILE A 239 31.40 17.06 -30.20
CA ILE A 239 32.70 16.61 -29.66
C ILE A 239 32.68 15.09 -29.56
N SER A 240 33.71 14.42 -30.06
CA SER A 240 33.95 12.99 -29.89
C SER A 240 35.39 12.80 -29.44
N LEU A 241 35.57 12.30 -28.22
CA LEU A 241 36.87 12.03 -27.61
C LEU A 241 36.94 10.54 -27.27
N THR A 242 37.99 9.87 -27.69
CA THR A 242 38.20 8.45 -27.38
C THR A 242 39.61 8.20 -26.91
N ALA A 243 39.78 7.45 -25.84
CA ALA A 243 41.05 6.84 -25.45
C ALA A 243 41.00 5.34 -25.79
N LEU A 244 41.91 4.87 -26.65
CA LEU A 244 42.02 3.46 -27.00
C LEU A 244 42.60 2.61 -25.86
N ALA A 245 43.46 3.23 -25.06
CA ALA A 245 44.04 2.70 -23.84
C ALA A 245 44.08 3.81 -22.80
N GLY A 246 44.04 3.50 -21.51
CA GLY A 246 44.09 4.50 -20.44
C GLY A 246 42.78 5.26 -20.22
N ASP A 247 42.86 6.33 -19.43
CA ASP A 247 41.70 7.10 -18.96
C ASP A 247 41.40 8.30 -19.88
N VAL A 248 40.18 8.82 -19.82
CA VAL A 248 39.86 10.17 -20.33
C VAL A 248 39.68 11.11 -19.14
N ASN A 249 40.58 12.07 -18.99
CA ASN A 249 40.52 13.09 -17.95
C ASN A 249 40.20 14.44 -18.59
N LEU A 250 38.94 14.86 -18.54
CA LEU A 250 38.45 16.06 -19.21
C LEU A 250 37.97 17.11 -18.19
N ARG A 251 38.63 18.26 -18.14
CA ARG A 251 38.23 19.32 -17.19
C ARG A 251 37.00 20.08 -17.65
N THR A 252 36.93 20.49 -18.92
CA THR A 252 35.75 21.17 -19.48
C THR A 252 35.55 20.83 -20.96
N ALA A 253 34.33 20.48 -21.33
CA ALA A 253 33.92 20.39 -22.73
C ALA A 253 32.59 21.13 -22.98
N VAL A 254 32.53 21.84 -24.10
CA VAL A 254 31.33 22.56 -24.55
C VAL A 254 31.10 22.27 -26.02
N ALA A 255 29.92 21.74 -26.37
CA ALA A 255 29.51 21.51 -27.76
C ALA A 255 28.17 22.16 -28.07
N GLN A 256 27.92 22.52 -29.33
CA GLN A 256 26.54 22.81 -29.78
C GLN A 256 25.79 21.53 -30.14
N GLY A 257 26.48 20.57 -30.77
CA GLY A 257 25.93 19.26 -31.12
C GLY A 257 26.11 18.22 -30.02
N ASP A 258 26.14 16.96 -30.43
CA ASP A 258 26.34 15.82 -29.53
C ASP A 258 27.76 15.80 -28.97
N MET A 259 27.90 15.31 -27.74
CA MET A 259 29.17 15.04 -27.09
C MET A 259 29.27 13.54 -26.79
N THR A 260 30.37 12.91 -27.20
CA THR A 260 30.70 11.53 -26.85
C THR A 260 32.10 11.47 -26.26
N VAL A 261 32.23 10.82 -25.10
CA VAL A 261 33.52 10.54 -24.45
C VAL A 261 33.59 9.06 -24.11
N ASP A 262 34.59 8.36 -24.63
CA ASP A 262 34.74 6.91 -24.45
C ASP A 262 36.17 6.55 -24.01
N SER A 263 36.31 5.86 -22.89
CA SER A 263 37.52 5.11 -22.55
C SER A 263 37.27 3.62 -22.76
N ARG A 264 38.09 3.00 -23.62
CA ARG A 264 37.94 1.58 -23.98
C ARG A 264 38.55 0.60 -22.98
N THR A 265 39.39 1.08 -22.06
CA THR A 265 40.10 0.21 -21.11
C THR A 265 40.20 0.77 -19.70
N GLY A 266 39.85 2.05 -19.51
CA GLY A 266 40.01 2.76 -18.25
C GLY A 266 38.76 3.56 -17.90
N ASP A 267 38.99 4.63 -17.17
CA ASP A 267 37.96 5.46 -16.56
C ASP A 267 37.67 6.71 -17.40
N VAL A 268 36.49 7.31 -17.18
CA VAL A 268 36.18 8.65 -17.66
C VAL A 268 36.00 9.57 -16.44
N THR A 269 36.88 10.55 -16.30
CA THR A 269 36.78 11.60 -15.28
C THR A 269 36.51 12.95 -15.94
N LEU A 270 35.37 13.56 -15.57
CA LEU A 270 34.87 14.79 -16.17
C LEU A 270 34.62 15.88 -15.12
N GLY A 271 35.14 17.07 -15.36
CA GLY A 271 34.72 18.26 -14.61
C GLY A 271 33.33 18.70 -15.06
N THR A 272 33.25 19.36 -16.21
CA THR A 272 31.99 19.86 -16.77
C THR A 272 31.84 19.49 -18.25
N ALA A 273 30.72 18.88 -18.62
CA ALA A 273 30.26 18.74 -20.00
C ALA A 273 28.98 19.54 -20.22
N THR A 274 28.91 20.30 -21.31
CA THR A 274 27.69 21.01 -21.69
C THR A 274 27.44 20.90 -23.19
N THR A 275 26.21 20.55 -23.56
CA THR A 275 25.72 20.63 -24.94
C THR A 275 24.57 21.64 -25.04
N GLN A 276 24.61 22.50 -26.06
CA GLN A 276 23.57 23.52 -26.29
C GLN A 276 22.51 23.11 -27.33
N GLY A 277 22.60 21.90 -27.89
CA GLY A 277 21.62 21.38 -28.84
C GLY A 277 21.62 19.86 -29.02
N GLY A 278 22.60 19.14 -28.45
CA GLY A 278 22.74 17.69 -28.61
C GLY A 278 22.68 16.90 -27.30
N ASN A 279 23.00 15.62 -27.41
CA ASN A 279 23.06 14.66 -26.31
C ASN A 279 24.47 14.59 -25.70
N VAL A 280 24.58 14.05 -24.49
CA VAL A 280 25.86 13.68 -23.88
C VAL A 280 25.91 12.16 -23.70
N GLY A 281 26.85 11.50 -24.37
CA GLY A 281 27.16 10.08 -24.21
C GLY A 281 28.51 9.90 -23.52
N LEU A 282 28.55 9.21 -22.38
CA LEU A 282 29.78 8.87 -21.67
C LEU A 282 29.88 7.36 -21.53
N ALA A 283 31.05 6.80 -21.84
CA ALA A 283 31.28 5.38 -21.62
C ALA A 283 32.70 5.12 -21.11
N ALA A 284 32.82 4.24 -20.12
CA ALA A 284 34.08 3.79 -19.57
C ALA A 284 34.06 2.26 -19.45
N GLU A 285 35.19 1.62 -19.70
CA GLU A 285 35.35 0.23 -19.30
C GLU A 285 35.33 0.12 -17.77
N GLY A 286 36.01 1.03 -17.07
CA GLY A 286 36.02 1.13 -15.61
C GLY A 286 34.90 2.02 -15.07
N HIS A 287 35.28 3.08 -14.36
CA HIS A 287 34.39 4.02 -13.67
C HIS A 287 34.07 5.24 -14.54
N VAL A 288 32.90 5.85 -14.28
CA VAL A 288 32.58 7.19 -14.77
C VAL A 288 32.41 8.14 -13.59
N THR A 289 33.23 9.19 -13.55
CA THR A 289 33.15 10.25 -12.55
C THR A 289 32.86 11.58 -13.24
N ALA A 290 31.84 12.32 -12.81
CA ALA A 290 31.52 13.63 -13.37
C ALA A 290 31.03 14.62 -12.33
N THR A 291 31.50 15.87 -12.36
CA THR A 291 30.94 16.91 -11.47
C THR A 291 29.64 17.47 -12.01
N THR A 292 29.61 17.87 -13.29
CA THR A 292 28.42 18.43 -13.94
C THR A 292 28.29 17.93 -15.38
N ILE A 293 27.10 17.43 -15.73
CA ILE A 293 26.68 17.11 -17.08
C ILE A 293 25.40 17.88 -17.37
N ALA A 294 25.39 18.68 -18.42
CA ALA A 294 24.21 19.41 -18.86
C ALA A 294 23.98 19.22 -20.36
N ALA A 295 22.89 18.53 -20.70
CA ALA A 295 22.48 18.32 -22.07
C ALA A 295 21.17 19.07 -22.39
N GLN A 296 21.09 19.63 -23.60
CA GLN A 296 19.79 20.03 -24.13
C GLN A 296 18.95 18.80 -24.54
N GLY A 297 19.59 17.79 -25.13
CA GLY A 297 18.99 16.48 -25.43
C GLY A 297 19.05 15.52 -24.23
N SER A 298 19.31 14.25 -24.51
CA SER A 298 19.45 13.18 -23.52
C SER A 298 20.86 13.07 -22.96
N VAL A 299 20.99 12.39 -21.81
CA VAL A 299 22.27 11.96 -21.25
C VAL A 299 22.25 10.44 -21.17
N ASP A 300 23.24 9.79 -21.77
CA ASP A 300 23.45 8.35 -21.68
C ASP A 300 24.85 8.07 -21.10
N LEU A 301 24.91 7.27 -20.04
CA LEU A 301 26.14 6.94 -19.34
C LEU A 301 26.27 5.44 -19.10
N GLU A 302 27.45 4.89 -19.38
CA GLU A 302 27.79 3.49 -19.15
C GLU A 302 29.14 3.34 -18.43
N ALA A 303 29.13 2.79 -17.22
CA ALA A 303 30.32 2.26 -16.54
C ALA A 303 30.28 0.72 -16.62
N ARG A 304 30.99 0.15 -17.61
CA ARG A 304 30.80 -1.24 -18.06
C ARG A 304 31.18 -2.29 -17.01
N THR A 305 32.19 -1.98 -16.19
CA THR A 305 32.64 -2.87 -15.11
C THR A 305 32.69 -2.20 -13.74
N GLY A 306 32.67 -0.85 -13.71
CA GLY A 306 32.81 -0.05 -12.50
C GLY A 306 31.56 0.73 -12.10
N ASP A 307 31.82 1.76 -11.32
CA ASP A 307 30.83 2.61 -10.65
C ASP A 307 30.56 3.90 -11.44
N ALA A 308 29.39 4.49 -11.22
CA ALA A 308 29.09 5.86 -11.63
C ALA A 308 29.07 6.80 -10.42
N ASN A 309 29.98 7.78 -10.39
CA ASN A 309 30.10 8.78 -9.32
C ASN A 309 29.83 10.18 -9.87
N LEU A 310 28.59 10.66 -9.72
CA LEU A 310 28.08 11.82 -10.44
C LEU A 310 27.60 12.92 -9.49
N GLY A 311 27.97 14.16 -9.80
CA GLY A 311 27.41 15.34 -9.17
C GLY A 311 26.03 15.66 -9.74
N SER A 312 25.94 16.68 -10.58
CA SER A 312 24.69 17.11 -11.20
C SER A 312 24.59 16.67 -12.65
N VAL A 313 23.51 15.99 -13.01
CA VAL A 313 23.20 15.59 -14.39
C VAL A 313 21.84 16.17 -14.77
N SER A 314 21.78 16.84 -15.92
CA SER A 314 20.55 17.44 -16.42
C SER A 314 20.34 17.20 -17.92
N ALA A 315 19.10 16.94 -18.28
CA ALA A 315 18.60 16.80 -19.64
C ALA A 315 17.38 17.73 -19.81
N THR A 316 17.46 18.69 -20.73
CA THR A 316 16.41 19.73 -20.84
C THR A 316 15.19 19.22 -21.59
N THR A 317 15.39 18.47 -22.67
CA THR A 317 14.31 17.95 -23.52
C THR A 317 14.30 16.43 -23.63
N GLY A 318 15.39 15.78 -23.21
CA GLY A 318 15.57 14.34 -23.30
C GLY A 318 15.47 13.63 -21.94
N SER A 319 15.82 12.35 -21.97
CA SER A 319 15.87 11.49 -20.79
C SER A 319 17.29 11.36 -20.26
N ILE A 320 17.43 10.87 -19.03
CA ILE A 320 18.72 10.52 -18.45
C ILE A 320 18.76 9.01 -18.24
N THR A 321 19.73 8.34 -18.86
CA THR A 321 20.01 6.92 -18.69
C THR A 321 21.40 6.76 -18.09
N ILE A 322 21.49 6.12 -16.92
CA ILE A 322 22.76 5.82 -16.26
C ILE A 322 22.79 4.34 -15.94
N THR A 323 23.80 3.64 -16.46
CA THR A 323 24.07 2.23 -16.15
C THR A 323 25.46 2.10 -15.55
N ALA A 324 25.53 1.68 -14.30
CA ALA A 324 26.75 1.24 -13.65
C ALA A 324 26.70 -0.27 -13.45
N HIS A 325 27.79 -0.99 -13.70
CA HIS A 325 27.89 -2.39 -13.32
C HIS A 325 28.04 -2.54 -11.80
N GLY A 326 28.83 -1.68 -11.17
CA GLY A 326 29.00 -1.57 -9.72
C GLY A 326 27.94 -0.65 -9.09
N ASP A 327 28.39 0.30 -8.27
CA ASP A 327 27.54 1.26 -7.56
C ASP A 327 27.20 2.48 -8.43
N ALA A 328 26.04 3.08 -8.17
CA ALA A 328 25.64 4.36 -8.76
C ALA A 328 25.41 5.41 -7.67
N ASN A 329 26.42 6.27 -7.46
CA ASN A 329 26.40 7.36 -6.49
C ASN A 329 26.15 8.69 -7.21
N VAL A 330 24.95 9.25 -7.04
CA VAL A 330 24.50 10.42 -7.79
C VAL A 330 23.92 11.48 -6.87
N ASN A 331 24.39 12.72 -6.99
CA ASN A 331 23.81 13.81 -6.21
C ASN A 331 22.46 14.25 -6.81
N THR A 332 22.42 14.76 -8.05
CA THR A 332 21.15 15.20 -8.67
C THR A 332 20.97 14.73 -10.11
N LEU A 333 19.75 14.29 -10.41
CA LEU A 333 19.25 14.00 -11.75
C LEU A 333 18.04 14.90 -12.04
N HIS A 334 18.08 15.61 -13.17
CA HIS A 334 16.99 16.48 -13.61
C HIS A 334 16.68 16.30 -15.10
N ALA A 335 15.64 15.54 -15.42
CA ALA A 335 15.14 15.33 -16.78
C ALA A 335 13.88 16.18 -17.01
N ALA A 336 14.04 17.44 -17.43
CA ALA A 336 12.95 18.41 -17.51
C ALA A 336 11.91 18.11 -18.60
N GLY A 337 12.23 17.24 -19.56
CA GLY A 337 11.33 16.87 -20.66
C GLY A 337 11.24 15.37 -20.94
N GLY A 338 11.80 14.53 -20.06
CA GLY A 338 11.86 13.09 -20.25
C GLY A 338 11.90 12.30 -18.95
N ALA A 339 12.30 11.04 -19.07
CA ALA A 339 12.37 10.08 -17.97
C ALA A 339 13.78 10.01 -17.36
N ILE A 340 13.88 9.39 -16.19
CA ILE A 340 15.13 8.97 -15.56
C ILE A 340 15.16 7.45 -15.47
N SER A 341 16.25 6.84 -15.93
CA SER A 341 16.58 5.44 -15.68
C SER A 341 17.96 5.35 -15.05
N LEU A 342 18.04 4.86 -13.81
CA LEU A 342 19.27 4.72 -13.04
C LEU A 342 19.43 3.26 -12.61
N THR A 343 20.47 2.60 -13.10
CA THR A 343 20.73 1.18 -12.84
C THR A 343 22.11 0.97 -12.24
N ALA A 344 22.18 0.26 -11.11
CA ALA A 344 23.38 -0.35 -10.55
C ALA A 344 23.25 -1.88 -10.67
N GLY A 345 23.95 -2.50 -11.62
CA GLY A 345 23.70 -3.89 -12.02
C GLY A 345 23.98 -4.91 -10.90
N THR A 346 25.11 -4.76 -10.22
CA THR A 346 25.52 -5.63 -9.10
C THR A 346 25.68 -4.89 -7.79
N GLY A 347 25.77 -3.56 -7.82
CA GLY A 347 25.95 -2.70 -6.65
C GLY A 347 24.67 -2.06 -6.14
N SER A 348 24.86 -1.02 -5.33
CA SER A 348 23.79 -0.21 -4.72
C SER A 348 23.59 1.11 -5.48
N VAL A 349 22.41 1.71 -5.31
CA VAL A 349 22.13 3.08 -5.76
C VAL A 349 22.10 4.02 -4.55
N GLN A 350 22.81 5.15 -4.64
CA GLN A 350 22.64 6.32 -3.79
C GLN A 350 22.25 7.51 -4.65
N LEU A 351 21.05 8.08 -4.45
CA LEU A 351 20.55 9.24 -5.18
C LEU A 351 20.02 10.30 -4.22
N ALA A 352 20.60 11.50 -4.17
CA ALA A 352 20.03 12.55 -3.31
C ALA A 352 18.74 13.12 -3.91
N ALA A 353 18.68 13.44 -5.20
CA ALA A 353 17.42 13.88 -5.83
C ALA A 353 17.29 13.51 -7.30
N GLY A 354 16.19 12.86 -7.66
CA GLY A 354 15.75 12.63 -9.04
C GLY A 354 14.46 13.39 -9.34
N THR A 355 14.46 14.21 -10.39
CA THR A 355 13.26 14.92 -10.86
C THR A 355 13.08 14.69 -12.35
N ALA A 356 11.93 14.19 -12.76
CA ALA A 356 11.61 13.88 -14.15
C ALA A 356 10.26 14.48 -14.54
N TYR A 357 10.12 14.82 -15.82
CA TYR A 357 8.80 15.10 -16.38
C TYR A 357 7.98 13.82 -16.46
N ASP A 358 8.61 12.74 -16.92
CA ASP A 358 8.00 11.42 -17.13
C ASP A 358 8.46 10.43 -16.04
N ASP A 359 8.59 9.15 -16.36
CA ASP A 359 8.93 8.10 -15.39
C ASP A 359 10.28 8.30 -14.67
N ILE A 360 10.36 7.82 -13.44
CA ILE A 360 11.62 7.59 -12.72
C ILE A 360 11.73 6.10 -12.41
N SER A 361 12.73 5.44 -13.00
CA SER A 361 13.07 4.04 -12.71
C SER A 361 14.45 3.96 -12.07
N VAL A 362 14.50 3.38 -10.87
CA VAL A 362 15.74 3.14 -10.12
C VAL A 362 15.85 1.66 -9.80
N THR A 363 16.92 1.01 -10.28
CA THR A 363 17.15 -0.42 -10.06
C THR A 363 18.56 -0.65 -9.50
N ALA A 364 18.66 -1.41 -8.40
CA ALA A 364 19.92 -1.86 -7.84
C ALA A 364 19.98 -3.38 -7.71
N GLY A 365 21.18 -3.93 -7.88
CA GLY A 365 21.47 -5.32 -7.53
C GLY A 365 21.42 -5.55 -6.02
N GLN A 366 21.84 -4.56 -5.24
CA GLN A 366 21.81 -4.56 -3.77
C GLN A 366 20.78 -3.53 -3.26
N ASP A 367 21.22 -2.54 -2.47
CA ASP A 367 20.36 -1.57 -1.79
C ASP A 367 20.04 -0.36 -2.68
N VAL A 368 18.90 0.26 -2.44
CA VAL A 368 18.56 1.58 -3.00
C VAL A 368 18.37 2.58 -1.86
N ASN A 369 19.13 3.67 -1.88
CA ASN A 369 18.92 4.82 -1.02
C ASN A 369 18.64 6.08 -1.86
N VAL A 370 17.41 6.60 -1.77
CA VAL A 370 16.95 7.76 -2.52
C VAL A 370 16.35 8.79 -1.57
N ASP A 371 16.91 10.01 -1.46
CA ASP A 371 16.29 11.01 -0.58
C ASP A 371 15.01 11.58 -1.21
N THR A 372 15.00 11.84 -2.53
CA THR A 372 13.82 12.34 -3.24
C THR A 372 13.72 11.84 -4.68
N ALA A 373 12.56 11.31 -5.06
CA ALA A 373 12.15 11.05 -6.43
C ALA A 373 10.83 11.79 -6.72
N SER A 374 10.79 12.61 -7.77
CA SER A 374 9.60 13.37 -8.17
C SER A 374 9.34 13.31 -9.66
N SER A 375 8.16 12.82 -10.05
CA SER A 375 7.68 12.80 -11.43
C SER A 375 6.49 13.75 -11.64
N GLU A 376 6.43 14.43 -12.79
CA GLU A 376 5.27 15.27 -13.13
C GLU A 376 4.11 14.45 -13.72
N THR A 377 4.38 13.51 -14.63
CA THR A 377 3.35 12.76 -15.35
C THR A 377 3.47 11.25 -15.24
N GLY A 378 4.66 10.74 -14.99
CA GLY A 378 4.98 9.32 -15.06
C GLY A 378 4.97 8.60 -13.71
N ASP A 379 5.33 7.33 -13.76
CA ASP A 379 5.42 6.44 -12.60
C ASP A 379 6.79 6.59 -11.89
N ILE A 380 6.84 6.18 -10.63
CA ILE A 380 8.10 6.04 -9.89
C ILE A 380 8.26 4.57 -9.52
N ASP A 381 9.22 3.90 -10.14
CA ASP A 381 9.56 2.50 -9.89
C ASP A 381 10.92 2.40 -9.22
N VAL A 382 10.97 1.80 -8.03
CA VAL A 382 12.22 1.57 -7.29
C VAL A 382 12.35 0.09 -6.96
N THR A 383 13.45 -0.53 -7.38
CA THR A 383 13.70 -1.96 -7.18
C THR A 383 15.08 -2.22 -6.57
N ALA A 384 15.11 -2.96 -5.45
CA ALA A 384 16.31 -3.52 -4.84
C ALA A 384 16.28 -5.04 -4.96
N ALA A 385 17.11 -5.61 -5.84
CA ALA A 385 16.98 -7.01 -6.26
C ALA A 385 17.33 -8.02 -5.16
N THR A 386 18.30 -7.70 -4.29
CA THR A 386 18.66 -8.53 -3.13
C THR A 386 18.79 -7.76 -1.83
N GLY A 387 18.61 -6.43 -1.86
CA GLY A 387 18.83 -5.54 -0.72
C GLY A 387 17.56 -4.81 -0.27
N ASP A 388 17.79 -3.74 0.47
CA ASP A 388 16.76 -2.90 1.08
C ASP A 388 16.46 -1.65 0.22
N ILE A 389 15.27 -1.08 0.39
CA ILE A 389 14.93 0.26 -0.12
C ILE A 389 14.82 1.21 1.07
N THR A 390 15.63 2.27 1.07
CA THR A 390 15.46 3.45 1.93
C THR A 390 15.09 4.64 1.06
N LEU A 391 13.94 5.25 1.33
CA LEU A 391 13.38 6.34 0.55
C LEU A 391 12.97 7.51 1.44
N GLY A 392 13.45 8.71 1.17
CA GLY A 392 12.91 9.91 1.80
C GLY A 392 11.51 10.19 1.27
N THR A 393 11.42 10.69 0.03
CA THR A 393 10.15 11.03 -0.63
C THR A 393 10.05 10.43 -2.03
N ALA A 394 8.93 9.79 -2.36
CA ALA A 394 8.48 9.60 -3.75
C ALA A 394 7.18 10.36 -3.97
N ALA A 395 7.14 11.20 -5.00
CA ALA A 395 5.96 11.99 -5.34
C ALA A 395 5.71 12.02 -6.86
N THR A 396 4.55 11.56 -7.31
CA THR A 396 4.12 11.70 -8.71
C THR A 396 2.76 12.39 -8.82
N GLN A 397 2.66 13.35 -9.74
CA GLN A 397 1.41 14.10 -9.98
C GLN A 397 0.51 13.45 -11.05
N GLY A 398 0.99 12.41 -11.74
CA GLY A 398 0.24 11.76 -12.82
C GLY A 398 0.28 10.22 -12.83
N GLY A 399 1.19 9.61 -12.09
CA GLY A 399 1.42 8.17 -12.12
C GLY A 399 1.24 7.46 -10.77
N ASN A 400 1.79 6.25 -10.72
CA ASN A 400 1.83 5.34 -9.59
C ASN A 400 3.21 5.38 -8.92
N VAL A 401 3.29 4.84 -7.70
CA VAL A 401 4.57 4.55 -7.05
C VAL A 401 4.65 3.06 -6.76
N VAL A 402 5.73 2.42 -7.23
CA VAL A 402 6.02 1.00 -6.99
C VAL A 402 7.39 0.87 -6.33
N LEU A 403 7.42 0.25 -5.15
CA LEU A 403 8.65 -0.06 -4.42
C LEU A 403 8.75 -1.58 -4.22
N MET A 404 9.84 -2.20 -4.68
CA MET A 404 10.03 -3.65 -4.61
C MET A 404 11.42 -3.98 -4.06
N ALA A 405 11.48 -4.46 -2.82
CA ALA A 405 12.71 -4.92 -2.18
C ALA A 405 12.66 -6.43 -1.90
N GLU A 406 13.80 -7.10 -2.06
CA GLU A 406 13.96 -8.44 -1.47
C GLU A 406 14.03 -8.35 0.06
N GLY A 407 14.75 -7.36 0.58
CA GLY A 407 14.89 -7.08 2.01
C GLY A 407 13.76 -6.22 2.57
N HIS A 408 14.13 -5.18 3.31
CA HIS A 408 13.23 -4.23 3.97
C HIS A 408 12.87 -3.04 3.07
N VAL A 409 11.72 -2.41 3.32
CA VAL A 409 11.39 -1.10 2.74
C VAL A 409 11.13 -0.09 3.86
N THR A 410 11.88 1.01 3.85
CA THR A 410 11.63 2.17 4.70
C THR A 410 11.36 3.39 3.84
N ALA A 411 10.22 4.06 4.03
CA ALA A 411 9.91 5.30 3.30
C ALA A 411 9.28 6.37 4.20
N THR A 412 9.74 7.63 4.11
CA THR A 412 9.15 8.72 4.91
C THR A 412 7.84 9.23 4.29
N THR A 413 7.80 9.43 2.98
CA THR A 413 6.61 9.93 2.27
C THR A 413 6.47 9.32 0.88
N ILE A 414 5.30 8.77 0.59
CA ILE A 414 4.89 8.29 -0.73
C ILE A 414 3.58 8.98 -1.12
N ALA A 415 3.58 9.71 -2.23
CA ALA A 415 2.41 10.38 -2.76
C ALA A 415 2.23 10.08 -4.24
N ALA A 416 1.17 9.38 -4.59
CA ALA A 416 0.80 9.06 -5.96
C ALA A 416 -0.55 9.68 -6.31
N GLN A 417 -0.67 10.23 -7.52
CA GLN A 417 -1.98 10.52 -8.10
C GLN A 417 -2.75 9.21 -8.36
N GLY A 418 -2.05 8.18 -8.81
CA GLY A 418 -2.59 6.83 -9.04
C GLY A 418 -2.54 5.95 -7.78
N SER A 419 -2.06 4.72 -7.95
CA SER A 419 -1.90 3.72 -6.89
C SER A 419 -0.51 3.78 -6.25
N VAL A 420 -0.41 3.20 -5.06
CA VAL A 420 0.86 2.93 -4.39
C VAL A 420 0.96 1.44 -4.12
N ASP A 421 2.02 0.79 -4.59
CA ASP A 421 2.31 -0.62 -4.34
C ASP A 421 3.71 -0.77 -3.71
N VAL A 422 3.79 -1.36 -2.51
CA VAL A 422 5.04 -1.56 -1.77
C VAL A 422 5.17 -3.03 -1.39
N GLU A 423 6.29 -3.65 -1.77
CA GLU A 423 6.59 -5.07 -1.50
C GLU A 423 7.97 -5.23 -0.83
N ALA A 424 8.01 -5.97 0.28
CA ALA A 424 9.21 -6.46 0.95
C ALA A 424 9.12 -8.00 1.06
N ARG A 425 9.94 -8.73 0.28
CA ARG A 425 9.78 -10.19 0.14
C ARG A 425 10.27 -11.02 1.30
N THR A 426 11.23 -10.50 2.05
CA THR A 426 11.82 -11.21 3.21
C THR A 426 11.85 -10.36 4.47
N GLY A 427 11.72 -9.04 4.34
CA GLY A 427 11.82 -8.09 5.43
C GLY A 427 10.48 -7.52 5.90
N ASP A 428 10.63 -6.48 6.71
CA ASP A 428 9.57 -5.60 7.22
C ASP A 428 9.33 -4.44 6.26
N ILE A 429 8.19 -3.77 6.42
CA ILE A 429 7.90 -2.47 5.82
C ILE A 429 7.65 -1.44 6.93
N GLU A 430 8.36 -0.31 6.87
CA GLU A 430 8.17 0.85 7.75
C GLU A 430 7.87 2.10 6.90
N LEU A 431 6.64 2.61 6.96
CA LEU A 431 6.20 3.76 6.18
C LEU A 431 5.71 4.88 7.09
N GLY A 432 6.17 6.11 6.81
CA GLY A 432 5.59 7.31 7.40
C GLY A 432 4.22 7.60 6.77
N THR A 433 4.19 8.51 5.79
CA THR A 433 2.96 8.88 5.08
C THR A 433 2.87 8.20 3.72
N VAL A 434 1.73 7.56 3.43
CA VAL A 434 1.35 7.04 2.11
C VAL A 434 0.05 7.69 1.67
N THR A 435 -0.02 8.16 0.43
CA THR A 435 -1.23 8.74 -0.15
C THR A 435 -1.41 8.30 -1.61
N ALA A 436 -2.53 7.66 -1.91
CA ALA A 436 -3.01 7.32 -3.24
C ALA A 436 -4.30 8.11 -3.53
N GLN A 437 -4.30 9.00 -4.52
CA GLN A 437 -5.45 9.91 -4.72
C GLN A 437 -6.60 9.26 -5.49
N THR A 438 -6.30 8.55 -6.57
CA THR A 438 -7.32 7.93 -7.43
C THR A 438 -7.25 6.40 -7.44
N GLY A 439 -6.12 5.83 -6.99
CA GLY A 439 -5.90 4.40 -6.89
C GLY A 439 -5.91 3.88 -5.45
N SER A 440 -5.57 2.60 -5.30
CA SER A 440 -5.46 1.92 -4.01
C SER A 440 -4.04 2.02 -3.44
N ALA A 441 -3.91 1.84 -2.13
CA ALA A 441 -2.62 1.65 -1.48
C ALA A 441 -2.46 0.18 -1.06
N THR A 442 -1.48 -0.52 -1.62
CA THR A 442 -1.16 -1.92 -1.32
C THR A 442 0.22 -2.02 -0.69
N VAL A 443 0.31 -2.64 0.48
CA VAL A 443 1.56 -2.83 1.22
C VAL A 443 1.66 -4.29 1.64
N THR A 444 2.71 -4.98 1.19
CA THR A 444 2.92 -6.41 1.47
C THR A 444 4.34 -6.66 1.99
N ALA A 445 4.46 -7.10 3.24
CA ALA A 445 5.70 -7.52 3.86
C ALA A 445 5.67 -9.01 4.23
N GLN A 446 6.82 -9.68 4.21
CA GLN A 446 6.94 -11.02 4.76
C GLN A 446 6.78 -10.99 6.29
N ASN A 447 7.42 -10.02 6.94
CA ASN A 447 7.38 -9.86 8.39
C ASN A 447 6.37 -8.77 8.74
N ASP A 448 6.76 -7.71 9.46
CA ASP A 448 5.84 -6.71 9.99
C ASP A 448 5.52 -5.61 8.96
N VAL A 449 4.32 -5.03 9.07
CA VAL A 449 3.93 -3.80 8.35
C VAL A 449 3.65 -2.71 9.37
N LEU A 450 4.58 -1.77 9.52
CA LEU A 450 4.46 -0.59 10.37
C LEU A 450 4.14 0.64 9.51
N VAL A 451 3.02 1.30 9.81
CA VAL A 451 2.58 2.50 9.08
C VAL A 451 2.19 3.62 10.04
N GLU A 452 2.68 4.84 9.82
CA GLU A 452 2.18 6.02 10.55
C GLU A 452 0.85 6.49 9.97
N ARG A 453 0.77 6.65 8.63
CA ARG A 453 -0.47 7.00 7.95
C ARG A 453 -0.55 6.45 6.53
N VAL A 454 -1.63 5.75 6.20
CA VAL A 454 -1.97 5.34 4.83
C VAL A 454 -3.33 5.91 4.43
N THR A 455 -3.40 6.57 3.29
CA THR A 455 -4.64 7.15 2.78
C THR A 455 -4.85 6.76 1.32
N SER A 456 -6.03 6.22 1.02
CA SER A 456 -6.59 6.17 -0.33
C SER A 456 -7.89 6.96 -0.37
N GLU A 457 -7.96 7.98 -1.23
CA GLU A 457 -9.12 8.88 -1.30
C GLU A 457 -10.30 8.27 -2.10
N GLN A 458 -10.02 7.41 -3.09
CA GLN A 458 -11.03 6.79 -3.95
C GLN A 458 -10.95 5.26 -4.04
N GLY A 459 -9.88 4.66 -3.51
CA GLY A 459 -9.61 3.23 -3.60
C GLY A 459 -9.56 2.55 -2.23
N ASP A 460 -9.05 1.32 -2.25
CA ASP A 460 -8.89 0.49 -1.06
C ASP A 460 -7.53 0.74 -0.39
N VAL A 461 -7.45 0.38 0.90
CA VAL A 461 -6.16 0.21 1.59
C VAL A 461 -5.99 -1.27 1.92
N ASN A 462 -4.96 -1.89 1.36
CA ASN A 462 -4.63 -3.31 1.53
C ASN A 462 -3.27 -3.44 2.24
N LEU A 463 -3.27 -3.89 3.49
CA LEU A 463 -2.05 -4.13 4.27
C LEU A 463 -1.92 -5.62 4.54
N THR A 464 -0.77 -6.21 4.22
CA THR A 464 -0.49 -7.63 4.43
C THR A 464 0.88 -7.83 5.06
N ALA A 465 0.90 -8.33 6.30
CA ALA A 465 2.07 -8.92 6.95
C ALA A 465 1.92 -10.45 6.90
N VAL A 466 2.74 -11.15 6.12
CA VAL A 466 2.54 -12.59 5.87
C VAL A 466 2.71 -13.43 7.14
N SER A 467 3.77 -13.16 7.91
CA SER A 467 4.06 -13.82 9.19
C SER A 467 4.14 -12.88 10.38
N GLY A 468 4.20 -11.57 10.14
CA GLY A 468 4.35 -10.56 11.19
C GLY A 468 3.05 -9.90 11.64
N ASP A 469 3.21 -8.89 12.47
CA ASP A 469 2.16 -8.03 13.00
C ASP A 469 1.87 -6.85 12.06
N VAL A 470 0.68 -6.26 12.20
CA VAL A 470 0.33 -4.98 11.58
C VAL A 470 -0.02 -3.96 12.66
N PRO A 471 0.98 -3.27 13.24
CA PRO A 471 0.75 -2.11 14.10
C PRO A 471 0.36 -0.88 13.27
N LEU A 472 -0.81 -0.32 13.56
CA LEU A 472 -1.39 0.81 12.84
C LEU A 472 -1.17 2.14 13.59
N GLY A 473 -0.78 3.15 12.83
CA GLY A 473 -1.12 4.54 13.09
C GLY A 473 -2.53 4.82 12.56
N ILE A 474 -2.63 5.51 11.42
CA ILE A 474 -3.90 5.90 10.79
C ILE A 474 -4.05 5.25 9.41
N VAL A 475 -5.19 4.60 9.18
CA VAL A 475 -5.59 4.06 7.88
C VAL A 475 -6.89 4.72 7.44
N HIS A 476 -6.88 5.34 6.26
CA HIS A 476 -8.05 6.02 5.70
C HIS A 476 -8.34 5.51 4.29
N ALA A 477 -9.39 4.71 4.12
CA ALA A 477 -9.91 4.25 2.82
C ALA A 477 -11.26 4.93 2.55
N GLN A 478 -11.22 6.20 2.11
CA GLN A 478 -12.36 7.12 2.23
C GLN A 478 -13.63 6.66 1.49
N GLU A 479 -13.45 6.06 0.31
CA GLU A 479 -14.54 5.53 -0.51
C GLU A 479 -14.44 4.00 -0.71
N GLY A 480 -13.50 3.35 -0.01
CA GLY A 480 -13.13 1.97 -0.23
C GLY A 480 -13.15 1.10 1.03
N THR A 481 -12.57 -0.09 0.89
CA THR A 481 -12.42 -1.08 1.95
C THR A 481 -11.02 -1.00 2.54
N ALA A 482 -10.92 -1.06 3.88
CA ALA A 482 -9.67 -1.35 4.56
C ALA A 482 -9.55 -2.87 4.75
N ARG A 483 -8.64 -3.50 4.01
CA ARG A 483 -8.32 -4.93 4.12
C ARG A 483 -6.97 -5.09 4.81
N ILE A 484 -6.96 -5.72 5.98
CA ILE A 484 -5.73 -5.87 6.77
C ILE A 484 -5.58 -7.35 7.14
N VAL A 485 -4.46 -7.93 6.74
CA VAL A 485 -4.11 -9.33 7.03
C VAL A 485 -2.77 -9.35 7.77
N ALA A 486 -2.77 -9.86 8.99
CA ALA A 486 -1.58 -10.08 9.79
C ALA A 486 -1.37 -11.58 10.02
N GLY A 487 -0.13 -12.05 9.85
CA GLY A 487 0.28 -13.37 10.31
C GLY A 487 0.15 -13.47 11.83
N GLY A 488 0.58 -12.43 12.53
CA GLY A 488 0.41 -12.21 13.96
C GLY A 488 -0.87 -11.43 14.29
N SER A 489 -0.73 -10.30 14.98
CA SER A 489 -1.81 -9.46 15.50
C SER A 489 -2.01 -8.18 14.69
N ILE A 490 -3.22 -7.62 14.75
CA ILE A 490 -3.54 -6.27 14.26
C ILE A 490 -3.77 -5.38 15.48
N SER A 491 -2.98 -4.31 15.62
CA SER A 491 -3.08 -3.38 16.75
C SER A 491 -3.19 -1.94 16.24
N GLY A 492 -3.83 -1.07 17.03
CA GLY A 492 -3.99 0.34 16.72
C GLY A 492 -3.66 1.23 17.92
N GLN A 493 -3.89 2.52 17.77
CA GLN A 493 -3.74 3.50 18.83
C GLN A 493 -5.01 3.55 19.72
N SER A 494 -4.82 3.67 21.03
CA SER A 494 -5.93 3.71 22.00
C SER A 494 -6.68 5.04 22.03
N ASP A 495 -6.04 6.13 21.62
CA ASP A 495 -6.51 7.52 21.74
C ASP A 495 -6.94 8.17 20.42
N GLU A 496 -6.67 7.51 19.30
CA GLU A 496 -7.06 7.97 17.96
C GLU A 496 -7.78 6.86 17.19
N THR A 497 -8.64 7.26 16.24
CA THR A 497 -9.25 6.33 15.29
C THR A 497 -8.18 5.77 14.37
N SER A 498 -7.92 4.47 14.49
CA SER A 498 -6.85 3.82 13.72
C SER A 498 -7.27 3.51 12.29
N ILE A 499 -8.56 3.23 12.07
CA ILE A 499 -9.10 2.91 10.74
C ILE A 499 -10.37 3.70 10.49
N THR A 500 -10.43 4.43 9.38
CA THR A 500 -11.66 5.00 8.82
C THR A 500 -11.85 4.45 7.41
N ALA A 501 -12.93 3.73 7.17
CA ALA A 501 -13.23 3.13 5.86
C ALA A 501 -14.73 2.92 5.67
N THR A 502 -15.18 2.70 4.44
CA THR A 502 -16.58 2.27 4.22
C THR A 502 -16.79 0.84 4.75
N SER A 503 -15.90 -0.09 4.41
CA SER A 503 -15.95 -1.49 4.88
C SER A 503 -14.62 -1.94 5.44
N LEU A 504 -14.64 -2.90 6.36
CA LEU A 504 -13.44 -3.47 6.99
C LEU A 504 -13.40 -5.00 6.81
N ASP A 505 -12.26 -5.53 6.39
CA ASP A 505 -11.95 -6.97 6.39
C ASP A 505 -10.61 -7.19 7.11
N LEU A 506 -10.69 -7.60 8.37
CA LEU A 506 -9.54 -7.77 9.27
C LEU A 506 -9.30 -9.26 9.54
N ARG A 507 -8.05 -9.70 9.41
CA ARG A 507 -7.67 -11.09 9.72
C ARG A 507 -6.32 -11.16 10.42
N ALA A 508 -6.32 -11.67 11.66
CA ALA A 508 -5.13 -12.02 12.42
C ALA A 508 -5.00 -13.56 12.48
N VAL A 509 -3.99 -14.13 11.80
CA VAL A 509 -3.91 -15.59 11.56
C VAL A 509 -3.52 -16.36 12.82
N THR A 510 -2.60 -15.83 13.63
CA THR A 510 -2.22 -16.43 14.93
C THR A 510 -2.39 -15.49 16.11
N GLY A 511 -2.69 -14.21 15.87
CA GLY A 511 -2.81 -13.17 16.88
C GLY A 511 -4.24 -12.71 17.15
N ALA A 512 -4.33 -11.57 17.85
CA ALA A 512 -5.57 -10.88 18.18
C ALA A 512 -5.82 -9.69 17.23
N ILE A 513 -7.05 -9.20 17.21
CA ILE A 513 -7.41 -7.90 16.62
C ILE A 513 -7.75 -6.96 17.78
N GLY A 514 -6.93 -5.93 17.99
CA GLY A 514 -7.00 -5.12 19.21
C GLY A 514 -6.55 -5.89 20.46
N GLN A 515 -6.69 -5.25 21.63
CA GLN A 515 -6.45 -5.84 22.95
C GLN A 515 -7.57 -5.47 23.92
N ALA A 516 -7.76 -6.23 24.99
CA ALA A 516 -8.82 -5.99 25.97
C ALA A 516 -8.73 -4.61 26.66
N ASP A 517 -7.51 -4.12 26.90
CA ASP A 517 -7.23 -2.81 27.50
C ASP A 517 -6.99 -1.69 26.47
N SER A 518 -6.88 -2.06 25.20
CA SER A 518 -6.64 -1.15 24.08
C SER A 518 -7.34 -1.71 22.83
N PRO A 519 -8.67 -1.56 22.72
CA PRO A 519 -9.41 -2.01 21.56
C PRO A 519 -8.94 -1.26 20.30
N LEU A 520 -9.13 -1.89 19.14
CA LEU A 520 -8.87 -1.23 17.87
C LEU A 520 -10.01 -0.24 17.60
N ASN A 521 -9.69 1.05 17.65
CA ASN A 521 -10.62 2.13 17.32
C ASN A 521 -10.85 2.19 15.80
N ILE A 522 -12.10 2.05 15.38
CA ILE A 522 -12.53 2.06 13.98
C ILE A 522 -13.66 3.06 13.75
N ASP A 523 -13.77 3.56 12.53
CA ASP A 523 -14.91 4.31 11.99
C ASP A 523 -15.34 3.64 10.68
N SER A 524 -16.41 2.84 10.75
CA SER A 524 -17.01 2.11 9.63
C SER A 524 -18.31 2.73 9.13
N SER A 525 -18.80 3.78 9.79
CA SER A 525 -20.07 4.43 9.48
C SER A 525 -19.98 5.53 8.40
N ASN A 526 -18.80 5.73 7.83
CA ASN A 526 -18.50 6.84 6.92
C ASN A 526 -19.14 6.70 5.52
N ARG A 527 -19.94 7.70 5.13
CA ARG A 527 -20.57 7.98 3.81
C ARG A 527 -21.54 6.93 3.25
N ASN A 528 -21.36 5.64 3.54
CA ASN A 528 -22.26 4.54 3.20
C ASN A 528 -22.28 3.53 4.36
N THR A 529 -23.39 2.83 4.57
CA THR A 529 -23.40 1.66 5.49
C THR A 529 -22.60 0.52 4.88
N GLY A 530 -21.30 0.46 5.15
CA GLY A 530 -20.50 -0.71 4.85
C GLY A 530 -20.53 -1.72 6.00
N THR A 531 -19.66 -2.73 5.94
CA THR A 531 -19.70 -3.87 6.85
C THR A 531 -18.37 -4.09 7.53
N VAL A 532 -18.42 -4.55 8.78
CA VAL A 532 -17.25 -5.01 9.54
C VAL A 532 -17.17 -6.53 9.50
N LYS A 533 -16.04 -7.04 9.01
CA LYS A 533 -15.65 -8.44 9.11
C LYS A 533 -14.30 -8.56 9.83
N SER A 534 -14.25 -9.38 10.87
CA SER A 534 -13.03 -9.57 11.67
C SER A 534 -12.85 -11.03 12.08
N GLN A 535 -11.67 -11.59 11.82
CA GLN A 535 -11.30 -12.94 12.26
C GLN A 535 -9.96 -12.92 12.99
N GLY A 536 -9.99 -13.15 14.30
CA GLY A 536 -8.80 -13.34 15.14
C GLY A 536 -8.64 -14.80 15.57
N HIS A 537 -7.40 -15.28 15.66
CA HIS A 537 -7.16 -16.57 16.31
C HIS A 537 -7.31 -16.45 17.83
N LEU A 538 -6.74 -15.39 18.40
CA LEU A 538 -6.95 -14.96 19.78
C LEU A 538 -8.20 -14.08 19.86
N GLY A 539 -8.23 -13.04 20.70
CA GLY A 539 -9.41 -12.18 20.88
C GLY A 539 -9.67 -11.17 19.75
N VAL A 540 -10.90 -10.64 19.70
CA VAL A 540 -11.30 -9.52 18.84
C VAL A 540 -11.90 -8.40 19.70
N TYR A 541 -11.21 -7.26 19.75
CA TYR A 541 -11.55 -6.10 20.58
C TYR A 541 -11.68 -4.86 19.69
N LEU A 542 -12.92 -4.40 19.45
CA LEU A 542 -13.22 -3.29 18.54
C LEU A 542 -14.00 -2.19 19.25
N HIS A 543 -13.73 -0.94 18.85
CA HIS A 543 -14.47 0.23 19.28
C HIS A 543 -14.84 1.09 18.08
N GLU A 544 -16.12 1.11 17.70
CA GLU A 544 -16.66 2.05 16.71
C GLU A 544 -16.81 3.41 17.35
N VAL A 545 -15.98 4.35 16.91
CA VAL A 545 -15.83 5.66 17.57
C VAL A 545 -16.95 6.65 17.23
N ASP A 546 -17.62 6.47 16.08
CA ASP A 546 -18.67 7.37 15.60
C ASP A 546 -19.73 6.57 14.83
N GLY A 547 -21.00 6.76 15.19
CA GLY A 547 -22.12 6.12 14.49
C GLY A 547 -22.30 4.62 14.75
N ASP A 548 -23.07 3.98 13.87
CA ASP A 548 -23.48 2.59 14.00
C ASP A 548 -22.42 1.62 13.45
N MET A 549 -22.20 0.50 14.14
CA MET A 549 -21.40 -0.62 13.63
C MET A 549 -22.32 -1.66 12.96
N HIS A 550 -22.11 -1.90 11.66
CA HIS A 550 -22.84 -2.95 10.93
C HIS A 550 -21.96 -4.19 10.72
N ILE A 551 -22.27 -5.25 11.46
CA ILE A 551 -21.48 -6.49 11.49
C ILE A 551 -21.91 -7.39 10.32
N LEU A 552 -20.93 -7.88 9.57
CA LEU A 552 -21.11 -9.02 8.69
C LEU A 552 -20.81 -10.33 9.42
N ASP A 553 -19.60 -10.43 10.01
CA ASP A 553 -19.12 -11.61 10.72
C ASP A 553 -17.91 -11.25 11.60
N ILE A 554 -17.97 -11.55 12.90
CA ILE A 554 -16.87 -11.32 13.84
C ILE A 554 -16.59 -12.61 14.61
N GLN A 555 -15.36 -13.11 14.55
CA GLN A 555 -14.99 -14.38 15.18
C GLN A 555 -13.62 -14.30 15.89
N SER A 556 -13.58 -14.78 17.12
CA SER A 556 -12.36 -15.25 17.78
C SER A 556 -12.34 -16.79 17.83
N GLU A 557 -11.18 -17.42 17.68
CA GLU A 557 -11.07 -18.89 17.76
C GLU A 557 -10.83 -19.40 19.19
N THR A 558 -10.08 -18.67 20.02
CA THR A 558 -9.65 -19.17 21.35
C THR A 558 -9.91 -18.23 22.52
N GLU A 559 -10.21 -16.95 22.30
CA GLU A 559 -10.42 -15.95 23.37
C GLU A 559 -11.71 -15.15 23.13
N ASP A 560 -11.81 -13.96 23.72
CA ASP A 560 -13.04 -13.20 23.84
C ASP A 560 -13.32 -12.30 22.62
N VAL A 561 -14.58 -11.91 22.48
CA VAL A 561 -14.99 -10.81 21.62
C VAL A 561 -15.54 -9.67 22.48
N ALA A 562 -14.98 -8.48 22.36
CA ALA A 562 -15.57 -7.28 22.96
C ALA A 562 -15.77 -6.19 21.90
N ILE A 563 -16.99 -5.69 21.81
CA ILE A 563 -17.38 -4.65 20.85
C ILE A 563 -18.06 -3.52 21.60
N THR A 564 -17.56 -2.30 21.38
CA THR A 564 -18.25 -1.08 21.77
C THR A 564 -18.57 -0.25 20.54
N ALA A 565 -19.76 0.33 20.45
CA ALA A 565 -20.12 1.29 19.42
C ALA A 565 -20.75 2.54 20.03
N ASP A 566 -20.42 3.71 19.47
CA ASP A 566 -21.09 4.97 19.84
C ASP A 566 -22.59 4.91 19.53
N GLY A 567 -22.93 4.46 18.32
CA GLY A 567 -24.30 4.18 17.87
C GLY A 567 -24.72 2.73 18.12
N SER A 568 -25.59 2.22 17.23
CA SER A 568 -26.14 0.87 17.31
C SER A 568 -25.16 -0.18 16.78
N ILE A 569 -25.22 -1.39 17.35
CA ILE A 569 -24.57 -2.58 16.79
C ILE A 569 -25.65 -3.36 16.06
N THR A 570 -25.49 -3.61 14.76
CA THR A 570 -26.52 -4.28 13.93
C THR A 570 -25.93 -5.40 13.08
N GLY A 571 -26.80 -6.29 12.58
CA GLY A 571 -26.47 -7.32 11.60
C GLY A 571 -25.75 -8.56 12.15
N GLY A 572 -25.37 -9.44 11.23
CA GLY A 572 -24.26 -10.38 11.36
C GLY A 572 -24.35 -11.52 12.37
N HIS A 573 -23.16 -12.12 12.53
CA HIS A 573 -22.86 -13.25 13.40
C HIS A 573 -21.61 -12.91 14.23
N ILE A 574 -21.62 -13.28 15.52
CA ILE A 574 -20.50 -13.06 16.43
C ILE A 574 -20.20 -14.35 17.20
N LYS A 575 -18.92 -14.75 17.20
CA LYS A 575 -18.43 -15.94 17.91
C LYS A 575 -17.20 -15.62 18.77
N GLY A 576 -17.19 -16.13 20.00
CA GLY A 576 -16.03 -16.09 20.89
C GLY A 576 -16.23 -16.86 22.18
N GLU A 577 -15.23 -16.89 23.06
CA GLU A 577 -15.36 -17.50 24.39
C GLU A 577 -16.31 -16.65 25.26
N ASP A 578 -15.84 -15.54 25.83
CA ASP A 578 -16.75 -14.53 26.38
C ASP A 578 -17.07 -13.47 25.30
N ILE A 579 -18.33 -13.04 25.24
CA ILE A 579 -18.79 -11.98 24.34
C ILE A 579 -19.37 -10.82 25.14
N THR A 580 -18.82 -9.62 24.93
CA THR A 580 -19.30 -8.38 25.55
C THR A 580 -19.67 -7.35 24.49
N LEU A 581 -20.92 -6.89 24.51
CA LEU A 581 -21.43 -5.89 23.57
C LEU A 581 -21.87 -4.62 24.31
N SER A 582 -21.46 -3.45 23.84
CA SER A 582 -21.86 -2.17 24.41
C SER A 582 -22.25 -1.18 23.30
N SER A 583 -23.48 -0.67 23.35
CA SER A 583 -23.95 0.43 22.51
C SER A 583 -24.24 1.65 23.37
N ILE A 584 -23.49 2.74 23.14
CA ILE A 584 -23.50 3.92 24.03
C ILE A 584 -24.78 4.75 23.85
N HIS A 585 -25.18 5.00 22.60
CA HIS A 585 -26.34 5.82 22.24
C HIS A 585 -27.38 5.07 21.40
N GLY A 586 -27.12 3.80 21.06
CA GLY A 586 -27.95 3.02 20.13
C GLY A 586 -28.53 1.72 20.73
N SER A 587 -28.95 0.83 19.84
CA SER A 587 -29.44 -0.52 20.16
C SER A 587 -28.42 -1.60 19.80
N ILE A 588 -28.60 -2.82 20.32
CA ILE A 588 -27.86 -4.01 19.88
C ILE A 588 -28.86 -4.93 19.19
N GLY A 589 -28.73 -5.14 17.88
CA GLY A 589 -29.68 -5.89 17.07
C GLY A 589 -31.02 -5.18 16.84
N GLU A 590 -31.87 -5.81 16.04
CA GLU A 590 -33.20 -5.29 15.67
C GLU A 590 -34.29 -6.33 15.93
N GLY A 591 -35.53 -5.90 16.20
CA GLY A 591 -36.63 -6.79 16.58
C GLY A 591 -37.04 -7.80 15.51
N ASP A 592 -36.70 -7.54 14.25
CA ASP A 592 -36.86 -8.42 13.09
C ASP A 592 -35.54 -9.00 12.58
N ALA A 593 -34.39 -8.54 13.09
CA ALA A 593 -33.05 -9.01 12.75
C ALA A 593 -32.17 -9.10 14.00
N TYR A 594 -32.28 -10.23 14.70
CA TYR A 594 -31.47 -10.55 15.88
C TYR A 594 -30.02 -10.78 15.45
N ILE A 595 -29.06 -10.35 16.26
CA ILE A 595 -27.66 -10.72 16.06
C ILE A 595 -27.49 -12.18 16.49
N ALA A 596 -26.93 -13.00 15.60
CA ALA A 596 -26.62 -14.39 15.92
C ALA A 596 -25.32 -14.46 16.73
N MET A 597 -25.38 -15.09 17.89
CA MET A 597 -24.26 -15.23 18.83
C MET A 597 -23.89 -16.70 18.99
N GLU A 598 -22.59 -16.99 19.04
CA GLU A 598 -22.03 -18.29 19.46
C GLU A 598 -21.03 -18.04 20.60
N ALA A 599 -21.53 -17.70 21.80
CA ALA A 599 -20.70 -17.57 23.00
C ALA A 599 -20.38 -18.95 23.60
N GLY A 600 -19.10 -19.23 23.87
CA GLY A 600 -18.66 -20.43 24.60
C GLY A 600 -18.78 -20.31 26.13
N GLY A 601 -18.66 -19.08 26.63
CA GLY A 601 -18.70 -18.67 28.03
C GLY A 601 -19.84 -17.69 28.31
N ARG A 602 -19.51 -16.47 28.73
CA ARG A 602 -20.48 -15.43 29.09
C ARG A 602 -20.87 -14.56 27.90
N LEU A 603 -22.15 -14.20 27.81
CA LEU A 603 -22.67 -13.16 26.93
C LEU A 603 -23.19 -12.00 27.77
N ASN A 604 -22.49 -10.86 27.77
CA ASN A 604 -22.93 -9.63 28.45
C ASN A 604 -23.27 -8.56 27.41
N ALA A 605 -24.36 -7.82 27.64
CA ALA A 605 -24.79 -6.78 26.71
C ALA A 605 -25.37 -5.55 27.43
N ASN A 606 -25.00 -4.36 26.95
CA ASN A 606 -25.50 -3.09 27.46
C ASN A 606 -25.84 -2.15 26.30
N ALA A 607 -27.05 -1.60 26.28
CA ALA A 607 -27.48 -0.64 25.26
C ALA A 607 -28.32 0.48 25.87
N GLN A 608 -28.20 1.69 25.32
CA GLN A 608 -29.15 2.77 25.63
C GLN A 608 -30.55 2.42 25.11
N GLY A 609 -30.62 1.90 23.89
CA GLY A 609 -31.83 1.47 23.19
C GLY A 609 -32.24 0.03 23.53
N SER A 610 -32.61 -0.74 22.51
CA SER A 610 -33.08 -2.13 22.65
C SER A 610 -31.94 -3.15 22.49
N ILE A 611 -32.15 -4.38 22.93
CA ILE A 611 -31.22 -5.52 22.73
C ILE A 611 -31.97 -6.70 22.13
N TYR A 612 -31.54 -7.21 20.98
CA TYR A 612 -32.10 -8.36 20.28
C TYR A 612 -31.00 -9.37 19.88
N LEU A 613 -30.89 -10.47 20.63
CA LEU A 613 -29.80 -11.44 20.52
C LEU A 613 -30.33 -12.88 20.41
N GLU A 614 -29.73 -13.68 19.53
CA GLU A 614 -30.01 -15.11 19.38
C GLU A 614 -28.75 -15.93 19.68
N GLN A 615 -28.70 -16.58 20.83
CA GLN A 615 -27.60 -17.48 21.21
C GLN A 615 -27.80 -18.85 20.56
N ARG A 616 -26.80 -19.33 19.82
CA ARG A 616 -26.79 -20.61 19.12
C ARG A 616 -25.70 -21.52 19.66
N GLY A 617 -25.94 -22.83 19.60
CA GLY A 617 -24.91 -23.85 19.82
C GLY A 617 -24.45 -24.07 21.26
N GLY A 618 -25.14 -23.48 22.26
CA GLY A 618 -24.79 -23.65 23.67
C GLY A 618 -25.64 -22.80 24.61
N ASP A 619 -25.32 -22.88 25.90
CA ASP A 619 -26.03 -22.14 26.95
C ASP A 619 -25.87 -20.62 26.78
N LEU A 620 -26.91 -19.86 27.15
CA LEU A 620 -26.81 -18.43 27.36
C LEU A 620 -26.50 -18.17 28.84
N ILE A 621 -25.23 -17.90 29.14
CA ILE A 621 -24.79 -17.51 30.49
C ILE A 621 -24.48 -16.02 30.49
N SER A 622 -25.08 -15.25 31.39
CA SER A 622 -24.86 -13.80 31.47
C SER A 622 -24.82 -13.30 32.90
N ASP A 623 -23.89 -12.38 33.17
CA ASP A 623 -23.94 -11.59 34.39
C ASP A 623 -24.99 -10.47 34.25
N HIS A 624 -25.07 -9.85 33.07
CA HIS A 624 -26.05 -8.79 32.81
C HIS A 624 -26.41 -8.61 31.33
N ILE A 625 -27.71 -8.34 31.10
CA ILE A 625 -28.24 -7.85 29.83
C ILE A 625 -29.15 -6.65 30.14
N LEU A 626 -28.72 -5.45 29.72
CA LEU A 626 -29.30 -4.18 30.16
C LEU A 626 -29.66 -3.28 28.97
N ALA A 627 -30.95 -2.97 28.82
CA ALA A 627 -31.48 -2.00 27.86
C ALA A 627 -32.06 -0.80 28.65
N ALA A 628 -31.41 0.36 28.59
CA ALA A 628 -31.76 1.49 29.47
C ALA A 628 -33.16 2.06 29.18
N GLU A 629 -33.51 2.24 27.91
CA GLU A 629 -34.78 2.82 27.46
C GLU A 629 -35.63 1.86 26.61
N GLY A 630 -34.99 0.88 25.96
CA GLY A 630 -35.62 -0.02 25.01
C GLY A 630 -36.11 -1.35 25.58
N SER A 631 -36.42 -2.27 24.66
CA SER A 631 -36.84 -3.64 24.98
C SER A 631 -35.68 -4.61 24.88
N ILE A 632 -35.77 -5.75 25.56
CA ILE A 632 -34.85 -6.89 25.40
C ILE A 632 -35.62 -8.05 24.76
N GLY A 633 -35.12 -8.59 23.65
CA GLY A 633 -35.56 -9.83 23.04
C GLY A 633 -34.43 -10.85 22.96
N LEU A 634 -34.60 -12.01 23.59
CA LEU A 634 -33.59 -13.08 23.61
C LEU A 634 -34.18 -14.38 23.06
N ARG A 635 -33.43 -15.00 22.15
CA ARG A 635 -33.73 -16.32 21.59
C ARG A 635 -32.60 -17.29 21.92
N VAL A 636 -32.95 -18.43 22.50
CA VAL A 636 -32.00 -19.49 22.87
C VAL A 636 -32.55 -20.82 22.35
N PRO A 637 -32.44 -21.07 21.03
CA PRO A 637 -32.93 -22.31 20.41
C PRO A 637 -32.28 -23.57 20.96
N ASP A 638 -31.08 -23.51 21.54
CA ASP A 638 -30.39 -24.65 22.11
C ASP A 638 -29.75 -24.26 23.45
N GLY A 639 -29.68 -25.17 24.42
CA GLY A 639 -29.05 -24.92 25.71
C GLY A 639 -29.91 -24.16 26.72
N GLN A 640 -29.37 -24.02 27.92
CA GLN A 640 -30.02 -23.37 29.07
C GLN A 640 -29.75 -21.88 29.08
N THR A 641 -30.64 -21.12 29.73
CA THR A 641 -30.47 -19.68 29.94
C THR A 641 -30.27 -19.37 31.42
N GLN A 642 -29.14 -18.77 31.75
CA GLN A 642 -28.75 -18.30 33.08
C GLN A 642 -28.41 -16.80 32.98
N ILE A 643 -29.21 -15.92 33.58
CA ILE A 643 -28.94 -14.48 33.57
C ILE A 643 -29.03 -13.94 34.99
N ALA A 644 -27.95 -13.38 35.53
CA ALA A 644 -27.98 -12.82 36.88
C ALA A 644 -28.83 -11.53 36.94
N GLN A 645 -28.69 -10.64 35.96
CA GLN A 645 -29.49 -9.40 35.86
C GLN A 645 -30.01 -9.17 34.43
N LEU A 646 -31.33 -9.04 34.28
CA LEU A 646 -32.01 -8.79 33.02
C LEU A 646 -32.92 -7.57 33.18
N SER A 647 -32.60 -6.44 32.55
CA SER A 647 -33.33 -5.19 32.80
C SER A 647 -33.59 -4.40 31.53
N ALA A 648 -34.85 -4.12 31.24
CA ALA A 648 -35.28 -3.28 30.12
C ALA A 648 -36.15 -2.10 30.60
N GLY A 649 -35.91 -0.93 30.01
CA GLY A 649 -36.77 0.26 30.21
C GLY A 649 -38.20 0.07 29.69
N ASP A 650 -38.38 -0.78 28.68
CA ASP A 650 -39.66 -1.18 28.10
C ASP A 650 -39.99 -2.66 28.38
N GLY A 651 -40.05 -3.52 27.35
CA GLY A 651 -40.42 -4.93 27.49
C GLY A 651 -39.23 -5.88 27.54
N VAL A 652 -39.41 -7.05 28.14
CA VAL A 652 -38.48 -8.17 28.12
C VAL A 652 -39.21 -9.38 27.53
N THR A 653 -38.63 -9.97 26.48
CA THR A 653 -39.07 -11.22 25.88
C THR A 653 -37.91 -12.21 25.87
N VAL A 654 -38.08 -13.37 26.48
CA VAL A 654 -37.10 -14.46 26.45
C VAL A 654 -37.78 -15.74 25.99
N SER A 655 -37.27 -16.36 24.95
CA SER A 655 -37.74 -17.66 24.45
C SER A 655 -36.60 -18.66 24.34
N GLY A 656 -36.76 -19.83 24.93
CA GLY A 656 -35.79 -20.92 24.83
C GLY A 656 -36.41 -22.31 24.81
N LEU A 657 -35.58 -23.32 24.56
CA LEU A 657 -35.98 -24.73 24.64
C LEU A 657 -35.76 -25.33 26.04
N GLU A 658 -34.63 -25.06 26.68
CA GLU A 658 -34.29 -25.64 27.99
C GLU A 658 -34.52 -24.66 29.17
N ASN A 659 -34.04 -25.03 30.35
CA ASN A 659 -34.22 -24.26 31.59
C ASN A 659 -33.86 -22.78 31.44
N LEU A 660 -34.72 -21.93 32.00
CA LEU A 660 -34.51 -20.48 32.13
C LEU A 660 -34.43 -20.12 33.62
N TRP A 661 -33.29 -19.58 34.03
CA TRP A 661 -33.10 -18.95 35.34
C TRP A 661 -32.70 -17.48 35.16
N VAL A 662 -33.42 -16.61 35.86
CA VAL A 662 -33.08 -15.18 35.97
C VAL A 662 -33.01 -14.79 37.44
N GLY A 663 -31.89 -14.23 37.88
CA GLY A 663 -31.74 -13.73 39.25
C GLY A 663 -32.65 -12.52 39.48
N GLN A 664 -32.39 -11.41 38.79
CA GLN A 664 -33.23 -10.23 38.82
C GLN A 664 -33.71 -9.86 37.41
N ALA A 665 -35.03 -9.89 37.21
CA ALA A 665 -35.68 -9.39 36.00
C ALA A 665 -36.36 -8.04 36.28
N ALA A 666 -36.19 -7.06 35.40
CA ALA A 666 -36.91 -5.79 35.45
C ALA A 666 -37.42 -5.44 34.05
N ALA A 667 -38.73 -5.24 33.92
CA ALA A 667 -39.38 -4.79 32.68
C ALA A 667 -40.31 -3.61 32.99
N GLY A 668 -40.06 -2.47 32.37
CA GLY A 668 -40.88 -1.27 32.51
C GLY A 668 -42.31 -1.45 32.01
N THR A 669 -42.53 -2.38 31.08
CA THR A 669 -43.86 -2.76 30.57
C THR A 669 -44.11 -4.27 30.72
N ASP A 670 -43.72 -5.08 29.75
CA ASP A 670 -44.10 -6.50 29.67
C ASP A 670 -42.93 -7.42 29.97
N LEU A 671 -43.16 -8.43 30.80
CA LEU A 671 -42.22 -9.52 31.05
C LEU A 671 -42.81 -10.81 30.46
N ASP A 672 -42.33 -11.18 29.28
CA ASP A 672 -42.79 -12.34 28.53
C ASP A 672 -41.70 -13.42 28.47
N LEU A 673 -41.92 -14.53 29.17
CA LEU A 673 -40.92 -15.59 29.32
C LEU A 673 -41.50 -16.94 28.87
N ALA A 674 -40.80 -17.62 27.97
CA ALA A 674 -41.24 -18.89 27.41
C ALA A 674 -40.12 -19.93 27.34
N VAL A 675 -40.38 -21.11 27.88
CA VAL A 675 -39.56 -22.31 27.77
C VAL A 675 -40.42 -23.42 27.22
N SER A 676 -40.11 -23.94 26.04
CA SER A 676 -40.97 -24.89 25.32
C SER A 676 -40.60 -26.36 25.48
N GLY A 677 -39.41 -26.68 26.00
CA GLY A 677 -38.98 -28.05 26.21
C GLY A 677 -39.77 -28.79 27.29
N ALA A 678 -39.92 -30.10 27.09
CA ALA A 678 -40.66 -30.96 28.02
C ALA A 678 -39.96 -31.07 29.38
N GLY A 679 -40.71 -30.84 30.46
CA GLY A 679 -40.27 -30.96 31.84
C GLY A 679 -39.32 -29.85 32.32
N GLN A 680 -39.11 -28.80 31.53
CA GLN A 680 -38.14 -27.74 31.81
C GLN A 680 -38.66 -26.71 32.82
N PHE A 681 -37.73 -25.95 33.39
CA PHE A 681 -37.98 -24.97 34.44
C PHE A 681 -37.87 -23.53 33.94
N LEU A 682 -38.72 -22.67 34.49
CA LEU A 682 -38.65 -21.22 34.39
C LEU A 682 -38.65 -20.67 35.82
N GLU A 683 -37.51 -20.15 36.26
CA GLU A 683 -37.33 -19.55 37.58
C GLU A 683 -36.86 -18.10 37.46
N VAL A 684 -37.55 -17.20 38.15
CA VAL A 684 -37.12 -15.80 38.28
C VAL A 684 -37.14 -15.42 39.75
N ASP A 685 -35.97 -15.24 40.37
CA ASP A 685 -35.87 -15.06 41.83
C ASP A 685 -36.55 -13.76 42.28
N GLN A 686 -36.30 -12.67 41.56
CA GLN A 686 -36.96 -11.37 41.74
C GLN A 686 -37.36 -10.78 40.38
N ALA A 687 -38.63 -10.35 40.23
CA ALA A 687 -39.14 -9.70 39.03
C ALA A 687 -39.81 -8.37 39.35
N ASP A 688 -39.36 -7.27 38.75
CA ASP A 688 -40.04 -5.98 38.74
C ASP A 688 -40.79 -5.82 37.40
N VAL A 689 -42.12 -5.73 37.43
CA VAL A 689 -42.97 -5.75 36.22
C VAL A 689 -43.92 -4.57 36.19
N GLY A 690 -43.95 -3.83 35.09
CA GLY A 690 -44.78 -2.63 34.94
C GLY A 690 -46.23 -2.89 34.55
N ARG A 691 -46.49 -3.66 33.48
CA ARG A 691 -47.81 -3.77 32.83
C ARG A 691 -48.32 -5.20 32.75
N SER A 692 -47.54 -6.13 32.21
CA SER A 692 -47.97 -7.52 32.07
C SER A 692 -46.86 -8.54 32.30
N LEU A 693 -47.25 -9.70 32.79
CA LEU A 693 -46.39 -10.85 33.03
C LEU A 693 -46.95 -12.07 32.28
N SER A 694 -46.22 -12.58 31.31
CA SER A 694 -46.47 -13.89 30.71
C SER A 694 -45.36 -14.86 31.06
N ALA A 695 -45.73 -16.05 31.55
CA ALA A 695 -44.77 -17.13 31.78
C ALA A 695 -45.33 -18.46 31.27
N HIS A 696 -44.61 -19.10 30.36
CA HIS A 696 -44.99 -20.37 29.73
C HIS A 696 -43.87 -21.38 29.88
N ALA A 697 -44.05 -22.37 30.74
CA ALA A 697 -43.11 -23.47 30.96
C ALA A 697 -43.83 -24.64 31.66
N ASP A 698 -43.21 -25.81 31.71
CA ASP A 698 -43.77 -26.93 32.45
C ASP A 698 -43.64 -26.73 33.97
N ASN A 699 -42.57 -26.11 34.45
CA ASN A 699 -42.38 -25.80 35.87
C ASN A 699 -42.04 -24.33 36.05
N ILE A 700 -42.93 -23.54 36.66
CA ILE A 700 -42.79 -22.09 36.82
C ILE A 700 -42.63 -21.73 38.29
N ARG A 701 -41.59 -20.97 38.61
CA ARG A 701 -41.33 -20.47 39.97
C ARG A 701 -40.88 -19.00 39.97
N MET A 702 -41.73 -18.13 40.52
CA MET A 702 -41.45 -16.70 40.68
C MET A 702 -41.81 -16.27 42.10
N PRO A 703 -40.89 -16.46 43.07
CA PRO A 703 -41.19 -16.28 44.50
C PRO A 703 -41.25 -14.81 44.94
N ALA A 704 -40.86 -13.86 44.10
CA ALA A 704 -40.97 -12.43 44.37
C ALA A 704 -41.21 -11.63 43.08
N VAL A 705 -42.48 -11.32 42.77
CA VAL A 705 -42.87 -10.40 41.70
C VAL A 705 -43.35 -9.09 42.31
N GLN A 706 -42.69 -7.99 42.03
CA GLN A 706 -43.08 -6.65 42.41
C GLN A 706 -43.70 -5.93 41.22
N HIS A 707 -44.97 -5.55 41.35
CA HIS A 707 -45.63 -4.75 40.33
C HIS A 707 -45.32 -3.26 40.55
N THR A 708 -44.88 -2.59 39.49
CA THR A 708 -44.39 -1.19 39.52
C THR A 708 -45.26 -0.21 38.73
N GLY A 709 -46.26 -0.69 37.98
CA GLY A 709 -47.09 0.14 37.12
C GLY A 709 -48.29 0.82 37.79
N ALA A 710 -48.98 1.62 36.99
CA ALA A 710 -50.11 2.45 37.42
C ALA A 710 -51.49 1.78 37.25
N GLN A 711 -51.57 0.65 36.54
CA GLN A 711 -52.80 -0.12 36.31
C GLN A 711 -52.72 -1.48 37.00
N ALA A 712 -53.77 -2.30 36.97
CA ALA A 712 -53.66 -3.66 37.51
C ALA A 712 -52.69 -4.50 36.65
N LEU A 713 -51.87 -5.32 37.31
CA LEU A 713 -50.95 -6.22 36.61
C LEU A 713 -51.73 -7.29 35.85
N LEU A 714 -51.53 -7.38 34.54
CA LEU A 714 -52.09 -8.46 33.72
C LEU A 714 -51.16 -9.67 33.77
N VAL A 715 -51.70 -10.86 34.04
CA VAL A 715 -50.90 -12.08 34.16
C VAL A 715 -51.45 -13.20 33.29
N ALA A 716 -50.58 -13.85 32.51
CA ALA A 716 -50.93 -14.98 31.66
C ALA A 716 -49.96 -16.15 31.88
N ILE A 717 -50.45 -17.25 32.44
CA ILE A 717 -49.64 -18.44 32.74
C ILE A 717 -50.15 -19.66 31.98
N GLY A 718 -49.24 -20.45 31.43
CA GLY A 718 -49.54 -21.68 30.70
C GLY A 718 -48.38 -22.66 30.71
N GLY A 719 -48.62 -23.85 30.15
CA GLY A 719 -47.55 -24.83 29.94
C GLY A 719 -46.66 -24.43 28.76
N GLY A 720 -45.42 -24.91 28.79
CA GLY A 720 -44.44 -24.66 27.74
C GLY A 720 -44.53 -25.67 26.61
N SER A 721 -44.42 -26.96 26.97
CA SER A 721 -44.49 -28.09 26.02
C SER A 721 -45.91 -28.57 25.75
N LYS A 722 -46.86 -28.13 26.59
CA LYS A 722 -48.26 -28.56 26.60
C LYS A 722 -49.15 -27.44 27.10
N ARG A 723 -50.47 -27.65 27.08
CA ARG A 723 -51.44 -26.60 27.40
C ARG A 723 -51.38 -26.06 28.84
N MET A 724 -51.01 -26.90 29.82
CA MET A 724 -50.97 -26.57 31.24
C MET A 724 -49.56 -26.76 31.78
N ALA A 725 -49.09 -25.84 32.63
CA ALA A 725 -47.87 -26.08 33.41
C ALA A 725 -48.11 -27.25 34.38
N ASP A 726 -47.08 -28.02 34.72
CA ASP A 726 -47.14 -29.01 35.78
C ASP A 726 -47.17 -28.34 37.14
N THR A 727 -46.24 -27.40 37.37
CA THR A 727 -46.14 -26.69 38.65
C THR A 727 -46.06 -25.18 38.46
N LEU A 728 -46.74 -24.45 39.33
CA LEU A 728 -46.69 -22.99 39.40
C LEU A 728 -46.56 -22.53 40.86
N ILE A 729 -45.51 -21.78 41.15
CA ILE A 729 -45.35 -21.01 42.39
C ILE A 729 -45.16 -19.54 42.02
N LEU A 730 -46.07 -18.68 42.47
CA LEU A 730 -46.08 -17.28 42.08
C LEU A 730 -46.50 -16.38 43.24
N ASN A 731 -45.58 -15.51 43.69
CA ASN A 731 -45.87 -14.52 44.72
C ASN A 731 -45.77 -13.13 44.11
N ILE A 732 -46.87 -12.36 44.16
CA ILE A 732 -46.97 -11.03 43.58
C ILE A 732 -47.27 -10.02 44.68
N ASN A 733 -46.52 -8.93 44.75
CA ASN A 733 -46.88 -7.73 45.50
C ASN A 733 -47.38 -6.67 44.51
N SER A 734 -48.65 -6.27 44.62
CA SER A 734 -49.23 -5.25 43.75
C SER A 734 -50.00 -4.20 44.55
N PRO A 735 -49.63 -2.91 44.45
CA PRO A 735 -50.36 -1.85 45.15
C PRO A 735 -51.72 -1.54 44.51
N ILE A 736 -51.96 -1.97 43.26
CA ILE A 736 -53.17 -1.64 42.49
C ILE A 736 -54.14 -2.83 42.42
N GLY A 737 -53.64 -4.02 42.08
CA GLY A 737 -54.45 -5.21 41.79
C GLY A 737 -53.75 -6.14 40.81
N VAL A 738 -54.27 -7.36 40.68
CA VAL A 738 -53.77 -8.38 39.74
C VAL A 738 -54.93 -9.01 38.98
N ILE A 739 -54.79 -9.15 37.66
CA ILE A 739 -55.76 -9.78 36.77
C ILE A 739 -55.08 -10.90 36.00
N PHE A 740 -55.39 -12.14 36.35
CA PHE A 740 -55.01 -13.31 35.55
C PHE A 740 -55.97 -13.42 34.36
N THR A 741 -55.48 -13.11 33.16
CA THR A 741 -56.24 -13.23 31.92
C THR A 741 -56.34 -14.69 31.46
N LYS A 742 -55.31 -15.49 31.75
CA LYS A 742 -55.25 -16.94 31.53
C LYS A 742 -54.36 -17.59 32.59
N LEU A 743 -54.79 -18.69 33.18
CA LEU A 743 -54.05 -19.37 34.25
C LEU A 743 -54.26 -20.89 34.22
N TYR A 744 -53.37 -21.59 33.54
CA TYR A 744 -53.50 -23.02 33.27
C TYR A 744 -52.32 -23.81 33.88
N ALA A 745 -52.55 -24.53 34.98
CA ALA A 745 -51.56 -25.47 35.54
C ALA A 745 -52.20 -26.64 36.31
N ALA A 746 -51.45 -27.73 36.49
CA ALA A 746 -51.86 -28.88 37.26
C ALA A 746 -51.79 -28.58 38.77
N ASP A 747 -50.64 -28.15 39.28
CA ASP A 747 -50.43 -27.80 40.68
C ASP A 747 -50.01 -26.33 40.82
N MET A 748 -50.75 -25.56 41.61
CA MET A 748 -50.59 -24.10 41.69
C MET A 748 -50.59 -23.57 43.13
N ALA A 749 -49.64 -22.70 43.44
CA ALA A 749 -49.63 -21.88 44.65
C ALA A 749 -49.40 -20.42 44.26
N ILE A 750 -50.44 -19.60 44.44
CA ILE A 750 -50.42 -18.18 44.10
C ILE A 750 -50.72 -17.35 45.35
N HIS A 751 -49.81 -16.43 45.65
CA HIS A 751 -49.97 -15.45 46.70
C HIS A 751 -49.85 -14.04 46.12
N ALA A 752 -50.97 -13.31 46.01
CA ALA A 752 -50.99 -11.94 45.53
C ALA A 752 -51.25 -10.98 46.71
N ASP A 753 -50.23 -10.32 47.25
CA ASP A 753 -50.38 -9.22 48.19
C ASP A 753 -50.96 -7.97 47.47
N ALA A 754 -52.27 -8.04 47.21
CA ALA A 754 -53.07 -7.04 46.54
C ALA A 754 -54.48 -7.02 47.13
N ASP A 755 -55.16 -5.86 47.01
CA ASP A 755 -56.55 -5.71 47.43
C ASP A 755 -57.51 -6.47 46.49
N GLU A 756 -57.27 -6.35 45.18
CA GLU A 756 -58.09 -6.93 44.12
C GLU A 756 -57.32 -8.04 43.40
N LEU A 757 -57.88 -9.25 43.39
CA LEU A 757 -57.37 -10.39 42.62
C LEU A 757 -58.48 -10.95 41.75
N THR A 758 -58.30 -10.81 40.43
CA THR A 758 -59.24 -11.31 39.42
C THR A 758 -58.58 -12.42 38.62
N LEU A 759 -59.30 -13.50 38.36
CA LEU A 759 -58.89 -14.60 37.51
C LEU A 759 -60.02 -14.89 36.53
N LEU A 760 -59.78 -14.68 35.25
CA LEU A 760 -60.82 -14.71 34.22
C LEU A 760 -60.97 -16.10 33.59
N ASP A 761 -59.85 -16.75 33.28
CA ASP A 761 -59.81 -18.06 32.62
C ASP A 761 -58.80 -19.00 33.33
N VAL A 762 -59.29 -19.71 34.34
CA VAL A 762 -58.49 -20.59 35.19
C VAL A 762 -58.80 -22.05 34.88
N LEU A 763 -57.76 -22.86 34.67
CA LEU A 763 -57.88 -24.30 34.63
C LEU A 763 -56.89 -24.94 35.60
N VAL A 764 -57.44 -25.71 36.55
CA VAL A 764 -56.68 -26.44 37.58
C VAL A 764 -56.73 -27.92 37.24
N GLY A 765 -55.57 -28.55 37.04
CA GLY A 765 -55.50 -30.00 36.83
C GLY A 765 -55.72 -30.78 38.13
N ASN A 766 -54.82 -30.59 39.09
CA ASN A 766 -54.80 -31.30 40.37
C ASN A 766 -55.30 -30.41 41.52
N LYS A 767 -54.52 -29.39 41.89
CA LYS A 767 -54.77 -28.57 43.07
C LYS A 767 -54.23 -27.15 42.90
N ALA A 768 -54.99 -26.17 43.39
CA ALA A 768 -54.58 -24.78 43.41
C ALA A 768 -54.87 -24.12 44.76
N ILE A 769 -53.95 -23.28 45.21
CA ILE A 769 -54.14 -22.36 46.34
C ILE A 769 -54.00 -20.95 45.78
N PHE A 770 -55.05 -20.15 45.91
CA PHE A 770 -55.03 -18.73 45.57
C PHE A 770 -55.16 -17.91 46.85
N SER A 771 -54.41 -16.84 47.00
CA SER A 771 -54.57 -15.94 48.14
C SER A 771 -54.37 -14.48 47.75
N ASN A 772 -55.14 -13.61 48.41
CA ASN A 772 -54.87 -12.18 48.46
C ASN A 772 -54.82 -11.68 49.92
N ARG A 773 -54.72 -10.36 50.16
CA ARG A 773 -54.68 -9.77 51.53
C ARG A 773 -55.81 -10.22 52.45
N TYR A 774 -56.95 -10.58 51.87
CA TYR A 774 -58.17 -10.85 52.60
C TYR A 774 -58.66 -12.30 52.47
N HIS A 775 -58.25 -13.01 51.43
CA HIS A 775 -58.83 -14.30 51.04
C HIS A 775 -57.77 -15.39 50.90
N THR A 776 -58.19 -16.62 51.19
CA THR A 776 -57.47 -17.83 50.80
C THR A 776 -58.48 -18.79 50.19
N VAL A 777 -58.26 -19.17 48.93
CA VAL A 777 -59.13 -20.06 48.16
C VAL A 777 -58.37 -21.31 47.80
N VAL A 778 -58.99 -22.48 48.03
CA VAL A 778 -58.42 -23.78 47.64
C VAL A 778 -59.31 -24.41 46.58
N ALA A 779 -58.77 -24.71 45.41
CA ALA A 779 -59.42 -25.55 44.41
C ALA A 779 -58.72 -26.91 44.41
N ASP A 780 -59.45 -27.99 44.65
CA ASP A 780 -58.85 -29.32 44.78
C ASP A 780 -59.70 -30.35 44.03
N ASN A 781 -59.14 -30.91 42.97
CA ASN A 781 -59.78 -31.94 42.15
C ASN A 781 -59.42 -33.36 42.59
N VAL A 782 -58.42 -33.51 43.47
CA VAL A 782 -57.82 -34.80 43.83
C VAL A 782 -58.25 -35.23 45.22
N GLU A 783 -58.02 -34.39 46.23
CA GLU A 783 -58.27 -34.75 47.62
C GLU A 783 -59.75 -34.54 47.96
N LYS A 784 -60.42 -35.61 48.40
CA LYS A 784 -61.81 -35.57 48.86
C LYS A 784 -61.92 -35.14 50.32
N ARG A 785 -61.40 -33.96 50.67
CA ARG A 785 -61.50 -33.39 52.03
C ARG A 785 -62.00 -31.95 52.01
N LEU A 786 -62.55 -31.51 53.15
CA LEU A 786 -62.83 -30.11 53.39
C LEU A 786 -61.62 -29.46 54.06
N TYR A 787 -61.29 -28.24 53.65
CA TYR A 787 -60.23 -27.44 54.27
C TYR A 787 -60.84 -26.48 55.29
N ASP A 788 -60.30 -26.48 56.51
CA ASP A 788 -60.63 -25.49 57.54
C ASP A 788 -59.83 -24.19 57.30
N ASN A 789 -60.37 -23.04 57.73
CA ASN A 789 -59.72 -21.72 57.65
C ASN A 789 -59.44 -21.19 56.24
N VAL A 790 -60.19 -21.64 55.23
CA VAL A 790 -60.18 -21.04 53.89
C VAL A 790 -61.39 -20.12 53.73
N ALA A 791 -61.25 -19.06 52.94
CA ALA A 791 -62.37 -18.19 52.57
C ALA A 791 -63.37 -18.93 51.68
N LEU A 792 -62.86 -19.71 50.72
CA LEU A 792 -63.65 -20.48 49.76
C LEU A 792 -62.89 -21.76 49.35
N GLN A 793 -63.62 -22.86 49.20
CA GLN A 793 -63.13 -24.09 48.59
C GLN A 793 -63.94 -24.42 47.34
N LEU A 794 -63.26 -24.71 46.24
CA LEU A 794 -63.82 -24.96 44.92
C LEU A 794 -63.58 -26.41 44.48
N LEU A 795 -64.51 -26.95 43.69
CA LEU A 795 -64.36 -28.21 42.94
C LEU A 795 -64.62 -27.96 41.44
N PRO A 796 -63.64 -27.40 40.71
CA PRO A 796 -63.84 -27.01 39.31
C PRO A 796 -63.88 -28.19 38.33
N LYS A 797 -63.21 -29.32 38.63
CA LYS A 797 -62.95 -30.43 37.70
C LYS A 797 -62.14 -29.94 36.48
N ASP A 798 -62.33 -30.55 35.30
CA ASP A 798 -61.63 -30.20 34.05
C ASP A 798 -62.27 -29.04 33.27
N ARG A 799 -62.94 -28.10 33.96
CA ARG A 799 -63.63 -26.97 33.31
C ARG A 799 -62.97 -25.64 33.66
N PRO A 800 -62.78 -24.74 32.67
CA PRO A 800 -62.34 -23.39 32.96
C PRO A 800 -63.37 -22.64 33.81
N PHE A 801 -62.88 -21.80 34.72
CA PHE A 801 -63.73 -20.96 35.56
C PHE A 801 -63.11 -19.59 35.79
N SER A 802 -63.93 -18.68 36.32
CA SER A 802 -63.53 -17.35 36.72
C SER A 802 -63.72 -17.18 38.23
N LEU A 803 -62.88 -16.35 38.84
CA LEU A 803 -62.86 -16.04 40.25
C LEU A 803 -62.46 -14.58 40.44
N HIS A 804 -63.20 -13.82 41.24
CA HIS A 804 -62.88 -12.45 41.60
C HIS A 804 -62.96 -12.30 43.11
N LEU A 805 -61.90 -11.72 43.70
CA LEU A 805 -61.69 -11.53 45.12
C LEU A 805 -61.40 -10.05 45.38
N ASP A 806 -62.30 -9.39 46.11
CA ASP A 806 -62.25 -7.93 46.30
C ASP A 806 -61.75 -7.51 47.70
N LYS A 807 -61.64 -6.21 47.98
CA LYS A 807 -61.24 -5.73 49.32
C LYS A 807 -62.34 -5.77 50.39
N ASN A 808 -63.60 -5.85 50.00
CA ASN A 808 -64.75 -5.84 50.91
C ASN A 808 -65.10 -7.23 51.44
N ARG A 809 -64.25 -8.23 51.14
CA ARG A 809 -64.47 -9.66 51.43
C ARG A 809 -65.58 -10.26 50.59
N GLU A 810 -65.84 -9.70 49.41
CA GLU A 810 -66.71 -10.28 48.41
C GLU A 810 -65.95 -11.24 47.50
N ILE A 811 -66.59 -12.35 47.19
CA ILE A 811 -66.09 -13.39 46.30
C ILE A 811 -67.13 -13.66 45.22
N TRP A 812 -66.70 -13.62 43.96
CA TRP A 812 -67.52 -14.05 42.83
C TRP A 812 -66.83 -15.19 42.09
N THR A 813 -67.56 -16.24 41.73
CA THR A 813 -67.00 -17.38 40.98
C THR A 813 -68.03 -18.08 40.11
N THR A 814 -67.56 -18.68 39.00
CA THR A 814 -68.37 -19.56 38.15
C THR A 814 -68.18 -21.05 38.48
N ALA A 815 -67.22 -21.40 39.36
CA ALA A 815 -66.97 -22.77 39.80
C ALA A 815 -67.91 -23.22 40.92
N TYR A 816 -68.01 -24.54 41.12
CA TYR A 816 -68.78 -25.12 42.23
C TYR A 816 -68.08 -24.88 43.57
N ALA A 817 -68.69 -24.05 44.42
CA ALA A 817 -68.29 -23.85 45.80
C ALA A 817 -68.76 -25.02 46.69
N ILE A 818 -67.84 -25.65 47.40
CA ILE A 818 -68.12 -26.81 48.27
C ILE A 818 -67.89 -26.55 49.76
N ASN A 819 -67.10 -25.53 50.11
CA ASN A 819 -66.93 -25.01 51.47
C ASN A 819 -66.68 -23.51 51.40
N TYR A 820 -67.16 -22.73 52.37
CA TYR A 820 -66.83 -21.31 52.48
C TYR A 820 -67.01 -20.83 53.91
N ASN A 821 -66.36 -19.72 54.25
CA ASN A 821 -66.44 -19.13 55.58
C ASN A 821 -67.50 -18.01 55.62
N ASP A 822 -68.35 -18.01 56.65
CA ASP A 822 -69.45 -17.06 56.85
C ASP A 822 -69.01 -15.59 56.95
N TYR A 823 -67.71 -15.31 57.15
CA TYR A 823 -67.15 -13.95 57.16
C TYR A 823 -66.95 -13.32 55.77
N TYR A 824 -67.27 -14.05 54.70
CA TYR A 824 -67.13 -13.61 53.31
C TYR A 824 -68.48 -13.62 52.59
N ILE A 825 -68.66 -12.71 51.65
CA ILE A 825 -69.90 -12.56 50.88
C ILE A 825 -69.69 -13.18 49.50
N ILE A 826 -70.44 -14.26 49.18
CA ILE A 826 -70.40 -14.85 47.85
C ILE A 826 -71.51 -14.22 46.99
N THR A 827 -71.17 -13.55 45.90
CA THR A 827 -72.12 -12.82 45.05
C THR A 827 -72.56 -13.65 43.82
N ASN A 828 -73.84 -13.52 43.42
CA ASN A 828 -74.56 -14.34 42.41
C ASN A 828 -74.86 -15.81 42.78
N PHE A 829 -75.80 -16.02 43.70
CA PHE A 829 -76.37 -17.33 44.01
C PHE A 829 -77.27 -17.86 42.88
N ASP A 830 -76.86 -18.92 42.18
CA ASP A 830 -77.81 -19.85 41.56
C ASP A 830 -78.31 -20.85 42.62
N THR A 831 -79.55 -21.27 42.52
CA THR A 831 -80.30 -22.07 43.53
C THR A 831 -79.65 -23.41 43.93
N ILE A 832 -78.63 -23.86 43.18
CA ILE A 832 -77.82 -25.05 43.45
C ILE A 832 -76.77 -24.81 44.57
N ASN A 833 -76.37 -23.56 44.78
CA ASN A 833 -75.36 -23.17 45.78
C ASN A 833 -75.99 -22.67 47.09
N SER A 834 -77.27 -22.33 47.09
CA SER A 834 -77.97 -21.72 48.22
C SER A 834 -78.69 -22.72 49.11
N PHE A 835 -78.04 -23.77 49.63
CA PHE A 835 -78.54 -24.52 50.80
C PHE A 835 -77.44 -25.44 51.35
N ILE A 836 -76.96 -25.17 52.58
CA ILE A 836 -76.83 -26.11 53.71
C ILE A 836 -75.64 -25.78 54.64
N ARG A 837 -75.98 -25.56 55.91
CA ARG A 837 -75.12 -25.75 57.08
C ARG A 837 -74.43 -27.13 57.05
N ILE A 838 -73.10 -27.14 56.92
CA ILE A 838 -72.09 -28.06 57.50
C ILE A 838 -72.27 -29.61 57.42
N THR A 839 -73.41 -30.23 57.15
CA THR A 839 -73.56 -31.69 57.38
C THR A 839 -74.08 -32.57 56.24
N THR A 840 -74.29 -32.08 54.99
CA THR A 840 -74.81 -32.99 53.94
C THR A 840 -74.41 -32.65 52.50
N LYS A 841 -73.11 -32.51 52.21
CA LYS A 841 -72.58 -32.57 50.82
C LYS A 841 -71.48 -33.60 50.59
N LEU A 842 -70.91 -34.18 51.66
CA LEU A 842 -69.94 -35.28 51.54
C LEU A 842 -70.61 -36.57 51.00
N ALA A 843 -71.89 -36.80 51.30
CA ALA A 843 -72.61 -38.02 50.93
C ALA A 843 -72.95 -38.16 49.42
N GLU A 844 -73.14 -37.05 48.69
CA GLU A 844 -73.40 -37.08 47.23
C GLU A 844 -72.11 -37.21 46.40
N ILE A 845 -70.96 -36.86 46.97
CA ILE A 845 -69.64 -36.96 46.33
C ILE A 845 -68.97 -38.33 46.64
N MET A 846 -69.34 -38.98 47.74
CA MET A 846 -68.72 -40.23 48.21
C MET A 846 -69.28 -41.53 47.60
N GLY A 847 -70.37 -41.50 46.84
CA GLY A 847 -70.83 -42.64 46.03
C GLY A 847 -70.93 -43.99 46.76
N ASP A 848 -71.77 -44.09 47.80
CA ASP A 848 -72.10 -45.40 48.38
C ASP A 848 -73.56 -45.47 48.85
N VAL A 849 -74.39 -46.25 48.14
CA VAL A 849 -75.63 -46.86 48.65
C VAL A 849 -75.74 -48.28 48.10
N PRO A 850 -75.83 -49.33 48.94
CA PRO A 850 -76.07 -50.69 48.50
C PRO A 850 -77.57 -51.07 48.51
N ASN A 851 -78.08 -51.69 47.44
CA ASN A 851 -78.65 -53.06 47.39
C ASN A 851 -79.65 -53.33 46.25
N SER A 852 -79.34 -54.40 45.51
CA SER A 852 -80.18 -55.53 45.05
C SER A 852 -81.44 -55.37 44.17
N ILE A 853 -81.32 -55.92 42.95
CA ILE A 853 -82.15 -56.96 42.29
C ILE A 853 -83.66 -56.70 42.10
N LEU A 854 -84.10 -56.66 40.83
CA LEU A 854 -85.14 -57.56 40.30
C LEU A 854 -85.15 -57.60 38.75
N VAL A 855 -85.38 -58.82 38.27
CA VAL A 855 -85.21 -59.36 36.92
C VAL A 855 -86.58 -59.41 36.23
N GLU A 856 -86.67 -59.19 34.90
CA GLU A 856 -87.23 -60.16 33.92
C GLU A 856 -87.52 -59.60 32.51
N ARG A 857 -87.06 -60.39 31.52
CA ARG A 857 -87.70 -60.82 30.25
C ARG A 857 -87.82 -59.89 29.01
N ARG A 858 -86.87 -60.12 28.09
CA ARG A 858 -87.00 -60.78 26.75
C ARG A 858 -88.25 -60.51 25.87
N LEU A 859 -88.00 -60.04 24.63
CA LEU A 859 -88.20 -60.70 23.30
C LEU A 859 -88.37 -59.64 22.18
N SER A 860 -87.38 -59.47 21.31
CA SER A 860 -87.35 -59.93 19.90
C SER A 860 -88.37 -59.29 18.94
N ARG A 861 -87.92 -58.79 17.78
CA ARG A 861 -88.08 -59.44 16.46
C ARG A 861 -87.62 -58.58 15.27
N PHE A 862 -86.78 -59.22 14.43
CA PHE A 862 -86.68 -59.20 12.95
C PHE A 862 -86.16 -57.92 12.25
N ARG A 863 -85.00 -57.97 11.57
CA ARG A 863 -84.73 -58.53 10.20
C ARG A 863 -85.40 -57.65 9.12
N ASP A 864 -84.77 -57.25 8.02
CA ASP A 864 -83.79 -57.87 7.12
C ASP A 864 -83.04 -56.71 6.40
N ASN A 865 -81.72 -56.72 6.16
CA ASN A 865 -80.89 -57.57 5.29
C ASN A 865 -80.68 -56.96 3.89
N GLN A 866 -79.49 -57.28 3.34
CA GLN A 866 -78.98 -57.05 1.98
C GLN A 866 -78.40 -55.65 1.76
N GLY A 867 -77.09 -55.45 1.68
CA GLY A 867 -76.05 -56.24 0.99
C GLY A 867 -75.56 -55.41 -0.21
N LEU A 868 -74.32 -55.38 -0.66
CA LEU A 868 -73.10 -56.18 -0.50
C LEU A 868 -71.97 -55.29 -1.12
N VAL A 869 -70.79 -55.18 -0.52
CA VAL A 869 -69.48 -55.79 -0.98
C VAL A 869 -68.88 -55.13 -2.23
N GLY A 870 -67.58 -54.81 -2.32
CA GLY A 870 -66.39 -55.16 -1.54
C GLY A 870 -65.23 -54.22 -1.88
N PHE A 871 -64.32 -53.97 -0.93
CA PHE A 871 -63.00 -54.61 -0.78
C PHE A 871 -61.96 -54.19 -1.84
N SER A 872 -60.95 -53.44 -1.38
CA SER A 872 -59.57 -53.97 -1.30
C SER A 872 -58.76 -53.15 -0.30
N ASP A 873 -57.96 -53.89 0.47
CA ASP A 873 -57.05 -53.50 1.54
C ASP A 873 -55.76 -52.80 1.04
N GLU A 874 -54.87 -52.54 2.00
CA GLU A 874 -53.48 -52.04 1.97
C GLU A 874 -53.34 -50.53 2.12
N ASP A 875 -52.46 -49.98 2.97
CA ASP A 875 -51.73 -50.39 4.16
C ASP A 875 -51.09 -49.08 4.67
N ASP A 876 -51.06 -48.95 5.98
CA ASP A 876 -50.20 -48.10 6.82
C ASP A 876 -49.09 -47.26 6.16
N GLN A 877 -49.07 -45.96 6.46
CA GLN A 877 -47.96 -45.38 7.25
C GLN A 877 -48.29 -43.96 7.72
N ASP A 878 -48.22 -43.80 9.04
CA ASP A 878 -48.21 -42.55 9.78
C ASP A 878 -46.92 -41.75 9.44
N GLU A 879 -47.08 -40.48 9.08
CA GLU A 879 -46.04 -39.46 9.32
C GLU A 879 -46.72 -38.32 10.09
N GLU A 880 -46.27 -38.14 11.33
CA GLU A 880 -46.61 -37.05 12.24
C GLU A 880 -46.12 -35.72 11.66
N GLU A 881 -47.05 -34.89 11.17
CA GLU A 881 -46.83 -33.45 11.07
C GLU A 881 -47.02 -32.84 12.46
N GLN A 882 -45.91 -32.54 13.14
CA GLN A 882 -45.89 -31.58 14.25
C GLN A 882 -46.26 -30.19 13.69
N GLU A 883 -47.54 -29.83 13.78
CA GLU A 883 -47.97 -28.45 13.59
C GLU A 883 -47.44 -27.59 14.75
N ASN A 884 -46.67 -26.56 14.38
CA ASN A 884 -46.33 -25.41 15.20
C ASN A 884 -47.60 -24.78 15.82
N LEU A 885 -47.92 -25.18 17.04
CA LEU A 885 -48.90 -24.50 17.88
C LEU A 885 -48.23 -23.30 18.55
N TRP A 886 -48.93 -22.16 18.56
CA TRP A 886 -48.61 -20.88 19.22
C TRP A 886 -47.96 -19.80 18.34
N GLY A 887 -48.76 -19.20 17.47
CA GLY A 887 -48.53 -17.83 17.02
C GLY A 887 -48.74 -16.85 18.18
N PHE A 888 -47.76 -15.99 18.41
CA PHE A 888 -47.75 -14.91 19.40
C PHE A 888 -49.07 -14.12 19.39
N ILE A 889 -49.78 -14.11 20.52
CA ILE A 889 -50.82 -13.11 20.77
C ILE A 889 -50.08 -11.85 21.22
N GLN A 890 -49.75 -10.99 20.27
CA GLN A 890 -49.48 -9.59 20.56
C GLN A 890 -50.74 -9.02 21.23
N ILE A 891 -50.65 -8.64 22.50
CA ILE A 891 -51.72 -7.88 23.16
C ILE A 891 -51.65 -6.46 22.60
N GLY A 892 -52.19 -6.30 21.39
CA GLY A 892 -52.36 -5.02 20.72
C GLY A 892 -53.34 -4.15 21.49
N SER A 893 -52.97 -2.87 21.59
CA SER A 893 -53.71 -1.75 22.16
C SER A 893 -55.16 -1.67 21.65
N ALA A 894 -56.08 -2.21 22.44
CA ALA A 894 -57.49 -1.84 22.38
C ALA A 894 -58.14 -2.09 23.75
N ILE A 895 -57.84 -1.20 24.71
CA ILE A 895 -58.75 -0.56 25.69
C ILE A 895 -58.09 0.76 26.13
#